data_AF-A0A415D7F1-F1
#
_entry.id   AF-A0A415D7F1-F1
#
_cell.length_a   1.000
_cell.length_b   1.000
_cell.length_c   1.000
_cell.angle_alpha   90.00
_cell.angle_beta   90.00
_cell.angle_gamma   90.00
#
_symmetry.space_group_name_H-M   'P 1'
#
loop_
_entity.id
_entity.type
_entity.pdbx_description
1 polymer ?
#
loop_
_entity_poly.entity_id
_entity_poly.type
_entity_poly.pdbx_seq_one_letter_code
_entity_poly.pdbx_strand_id
1 'polypeptide(L)'
;MNKWYRKTGVKAIVLIVAILSGAMLITNLLSLMNLAGSTDLPSLWTMSQQPFEESQEFNYMVENYMDDVLTQIRLENLFETDGMMNRNKEIDVMEYSKNDTANGENVSGIAYSLEELINWGEDFDSAESDNYAKNSVIVCQKPEGTYEYYYTSDFMTRVESGVFDIIMQDGSDVDGFLQELQNGKYTSSGFYNFDIVDMEGNILYTDCWNFGSALIEKYAPQGAENLLQVVNNSPRLNGKLSVIYDDLAYTLGNIYSDYQNYQMGFEHLEEGNTNFTYIYANNDTKKVVTNKTSYENYAELEKNVQNLISEKDVKYMVIYPKLKDFNSNMNVSKSDKWEKLRSYSSEKKWNSVFAVAVDTTYTIQDQFYQNKVAYDNNIPYFKGTTWLLVLSIILFLGATIWLTLEAGRTAEDEELHRNGFDHWKTEIAAVLIVLIWIVGSYIGIHFWNGNIYTMINDIPTYLKDGGTYFEYYYARGMDVSSAYMSASLYLPSLSIAELAEIYFYGVFTLGCFFMGYVSLIKRIKGRNLWKNSLLRVIVRFIYKIYDNRKKTTKTVLLLCGFFLVQGIAVLFRNGVTMLLVLLADVGVFYVVLNGLLLKEKLKKGIEEIALGNMEYQIPLQGLRGENLKLAEMINGIANGFHMAVEEAMKNERLKTDLITNVSHDIKTPLTSIINYVAILKQSDIADPKIQGYLDILEAKAQRLKTLTEDVVEASKVSSGNISLEYMDVDLVEMIQQTEGEMAEKFEARNLKMIVNLPAEPAVVHVDGRRMWRVLENIFGNAAKYAMPGTRVYADLKLEEDTVDLSLKNVSEHQLNISADELTERFIRGDLSRSSEGSGLGLSIAQSLTTMQGGTFNLYLDGDLFRVNIRFPRVKKQ
;
A
#
# COMPACT_ATOMS: atom_id res chain seq x y z
N MET A 1 21.15 42.63 25.58
CA MET A 1 21.27 42.90 24.13
C MET A 1 19.91 42.73 23.49
N ASN A 2 19.39 43.75 22.80
CA ASN A 2 18.12 43.64 22.07
C ASN A 2 18.21 42.48 21.06
N LYS A 3 17.39 41.42 21.23
CA LYS A 3 17.30 40.27 20.32
C LYS A 3 16.57 40.67 19.02
N TRP A 4 17.05 41.73 18.36
CA TRP A 4 16.42 42.34 17.18
C TRP A 4 16.28 41.33 16.03
N TYR A 5 17.25 40.43 15.89
CA TYR A 5 17.24 39.34 14.91
C TYR A 5 16.10 38.34 15.14
N ARG A 6 15.52 38.25 16.34
CA ARG A 6 14.36 37.37 16.62
C ARG A 6 13.00 38.01 16.35
N LYS A 7 12.96 39.29 15.94
CA LYS A 7 11.69 39.98 15.63
C LYS A 7 11.02 39.38 14.40
N THR A 8 9.69 39.31 14.40
CA THR A 8 8.88 38.75 13.31
C THR A 8 9.17 39.42 11.96
N GLY A 9 9.33 40.75 11.95
CA GLY A 9 9.68 41.48 10.73
C GLY A 9 11.03 41.06 10.13
N VAL A 10 12.05 40.83 10.96
CA VAL A 10 13.36 40.36 10.49
C VAL A 10 13.26 38.93 9.94
N LYS A 11 12.46 38.06 10.59
CA LYS A 11 12.23 36.70 10.09
C LYS A 11 11.53 36.67 8.74
N ALA A 12 10.56 37.55 8.54
CA ALA A 12 9.89 37.71 7.25
C ALA A 12 10.88 38.17 6.17
N ILE A 13 11.76 39.14 6.48
CA ILE A 13 12.79 39.61 5.54
C ILE A 13 13.74 38.47 5.19
N VAL A 14 14.28 37.73 6.17
CA VAL A 14 15.20 36.61 5.89
C VAL A 14 14.52 35.49 5.10
N LEU A 15 13.23 35.23 5.36
CA LEU A 15 12.43 34.29 4.56
C LEU A 15 12.29 34.74 3.11
N ILE A 16 11.97 36.01 2.88
CA ILE A 16 11.90 36.59 1.53
C ILE A 16 13.27 36.49 0.85
N VAL A 17 14.36 36.85 1.54
CA VAL A 17 15.72 36.71 1.01
C VAL A 17 16.02 35.25 0.63
N ALA A 18 15.66 34.28 1.46
CA ALA A 18 15.86 32.86 1.16
C ALA A 18 15.09 32.42 -0.10
N ILE A 19 13.83 32.83 -0.24
CA ILE A 19 13.00 32.50 -1.42
C ILE A 19 13.58 33.15 -2.68
N LEU A 20 13.83 34.46 -2.65
CA LEU A 20 14.30 35.20 -3.84
C LEU A 20 15.72 34.76 -4.24
N SER A 21 16.64 34.58 -3.28
CA SER A 21 18.00 34.11 -3.59
C SER A 21 18.03 32.68 -4.08
N GLY A 22 17.18 31.79 -3.57
CA GLY A 22 17.06 30.44 -4.11
C GLY A 22 16.48 30.42 -5.52
N ALA A 23 15.49 31.28 -5.81
CA ALA A 23 14.90 31.37 -7.14
C ALA A 23 15.92 31.93 -8.14
N MET A 24 16.68 32.93 -7.71
CA MET A 24 17.79 33.51 -8.46
C MET A 24 18.90 32.49 -8.69
N LEU A 25 19.22 31.64 -7.70
CA LEU A 25 20.19 30.55 -7.84
C LEU A 25 19.75 29.57 -8.95
N ILE A 26 18.51 29.10 -8.92
CA ILE A 26 17.99 28.15 -9.92
C ILE A 26 17.98 28.78 -11.31
N THR A 27 17.51 30.02 -11.41
CA THR A 27 17.44 30.75 -12.68
C THR A 27 18.84 30.93 -13.28
N ASN A 28 19.81 31.41 -12.49
CA ASN A 28 21.18 31.59 -12.96
C ASN A 28 21.86 30.27 -13.32
N LEU A 29 21.60 29.21 -12.56
CA LEU A 29 22.13 27.88 -12.87
C LEU A 29 21.64 27.39 -14.23
N LEU A 30 20.33 27.51 -14.50
CA LEU A 30 19.74 27.12 -15.77
C LEU A 30 20.24 28.00 -16.93
N SER A 31 20.38 29.32 -16.70
CA SER A 31 20.97 30.21 -17.70
C SER A 31 22.41 29.82 -18.03
N LEU A 32 23.24 29.51 -17.03
CA LEU A 32 24.63 29.12 -17.26
C LEU A 32 24.75 27.74 -17.92
N MET A 33 23.85 26.80 -17.60
CA MET A 33 23.77 25.52 -18.32
C MET A 33 23.47 25.73 -19.81
N ASN A 34 22.50 26.60 -20.11
CA ASN A 34 22.13 26.92 -21.48
C ASN A 34 23.27 27.63 -22.24
N LEU A 35 23.97 28.55 -21.57
CA LEU A 35 25.04 29.35 -22.19
C LEU A 35 26.40 28.62 -22.31
N ALA A 36 26.75 27.75 -21.36
CA ALA A 36 28.08 27.16 -21.28
C ALA A 36 28.09 25.63 -21.38
N GLY A 37 26.92 24.98 -21.44
CA GLY A 37 26.82 23.52 -21.45
C GLY A 37 27.36 22.85 -20.18
N SER A 38 27.64 23.62 -19.13
CA SER A 38 28.30 23.14 -17.90
C SER A 38 27.74 23.83 -16.66
N THR A 39 27.70 23.10 -15.55
CA THR A 39 27.43 23.64 -14.21
C THR A 39 28.67 23.73 -13.34
N ASP A 40 29.83 23.29 -13.84
CA ASP A 40 31.06 23.22 -13.05
C ASP A 40 31.68 24.61 -12.88
N LEU A 41 31.71 25.12 -11.65
CA LEU A 41 32.17 26.49 -11.35
C LEU A 41 33.62 26.77 -11.83
N PRO A 42 34.61 25.90 -11.63
CA PRO A 42 35.94 26.05 -12.22
C PRO A 42 35.93 26.15 -13.75
N SER A 43 35.14 25.33 -14.45
CA SER A 43 35.00 25.41 -15.90
C SER A 43 34.40 26.74 -16.34
N LEU A 44 33.31 27.19 -15.72
CA LEU A 44 32.66 28.47 -16.00
C LEU A 44 33.60 29.64 -15.75
N TRP A 45 34.41 29.55 -14.69
CA TRP A 45 35.41 30.56 -14.37
C TRP A 45 36.48 30.66 -15.46
N THR A 46 37.02 29.51 -15.89
CA THR A 46 38.00 29.43 -16.99
C THR A 46 37.42 30.01 -18.28
N MET A 47 36.20 29.61 -18.64
CA MET A 47 35.50 30.11 -19.83
C MET A 47 35.29 31.62 -19.79
N SER A 48 35.05 32.19 -18.61
CA SER A 48 34.88 33.64 -18.48
C SER A 48 36.16 34.43 -18.76
N GLN A 49 37.34 33.81 -18.67
CA GLN A 49 38.64 34.49 -18.81
C GLN A 49 39.34 34.22 -20.15
N GLN A 50 38.90 33.21 -20.90
CA GLN A 50 39.55 32.84 -22.15
C GLN A 50 39.25 33.86 -23.26
N PRO A 51 40.25 34.20 -24.09
CA PRO A 51 40.01 34.95 -25.32
C PRO A 51 39.21 34.09 -26.31
N PHE A 52 38.58 34.73 -27.30
CA PHE A 52 37.72 34.04 -28.27
C PHE A 52 38.46 32.93 -29.02
N GLU A 53 39.72 33.14 -29.36
CA GLU A 53 40.58 32.22 -30.11
C GLU A 53 40.94 30.94 -29.33
N GLU A 54 40.71 30.93 -28.01
CA GLU A 54 40.87 29.76 -27.14
C GLU A 54 39.51 29.17 -26.72
N SER A 55 38.41 29.76 -27.17
CA SER A 55 37.07 29.32 -26.85
C SER A 55 36.65 28.11 -27.69
N GLN A 56 35.71 27.33 -27.17
CA GLN A 56 35.10 26.24 -27.93
C GLN A 56 34.30 26.77 -29.14
N GLU A 57 33.75 27.99 -29.08
CA GLU A 57 33.06 28.63 -30.21
C GLU A 57 33.96 28.73 -31.43
N PHE A 58 35.17 29.24 -31.21
CA PHE A 58 36.14 29.42 -32.26
C PHE A 58 36.54 28.08 -32.89
N ASN A 59 36.74 27.05 -32.06
CA ASN A 59 36.98 25.69 -32.56
C ASN A 59 35.82 25.21 -33.45
N TYR A 60 34.57 25.36 -33.00
CA TYR A 60 33.39 24.98 -33.78
C TYR A 60 33.29 25.76 -35.09
N MET A 61 33.60 27.05 -35.10
CA MET A 61 33.61 27.84 -36.33
C MET A 61 34.64 27.34 -37.34
N VAL A 62 35.87 27.07 -36.90
CA VAL A 62 36.91 26.49 -37.76
C VAL A 62 36.45 25.15 -38.33
N GLU A 63 35.79 24.33 -37.52
CA GLU A 63 35.24 23.05 -37.96
C GLU A 63 34.11 23.19 -38.96
N ASN A 64 33.19 24.13 -38.78
CA ASN A 64 32.12 24.38 -39.74
C ASN A 64 32.69 24.85 -41.08
N TYR A 65 33.68 25.74 -41.07
CA TYR A 65 34.38 26.15 -42.30
C TYR A 65 35.15 24.98 -42.94
N MET A 66 35.72 24.07 -42.14
CA MET A 66 36.31 22.84 -42.66
C MET A 66 35.26 21.93 -43.33
N ASP A 67 34.09 21.79 -42.73
CA ASP A 67 32.98 21.00 -43.29
C ASP A 67 32.42 21.66 -44.56
N ASP A 68 32.33 22.99 -44.61
CA ASP A 68 31.96 23.74 -45.83
C ASP A 68 32.96 23.47 -46.96
N VAL A 69 34.27 23.49 -46.70
CA VAL A 69 35.31 23.16 -47.70
C VAL A 69 35.16 21.74 -48.21
N LEU A 70 34.94 20.75 -47.34
CA LEU A 70 34.75 19.36 -47.74
C LEU A 70 33.46 19.17 -48.54
N THR A 71 32.40 19.90 -48.16
CA THR A 71 31.11 19.92 -48.86
C THR A 71 31.29 20.53 -50.25
N GLN A 72 31.95 21.68 -50.36
CA GLN A 72 32.30 22.30 -51.63
C GLN A 72 33.01 21.30 -52.55
N ILE A 73 34.09 20.67 -52.07
CA ILE A 73 34.85 19.68 -52.86
C ILE A 73 33.96 18.50 -53.28
N ARG A 74 33.09 18.00 -52.40
CA ARG A 74 32.16 16.90 -52.72
C ARG A 74 31.17 17.31 -53.80
N LEU A 75 30.54 18.48 -53.66
CA LEU A 75 29.52 18.98 -54.57
C LEU A 75 30.10 19.34 -55.94
N GLU A 76 31.27 19.98 -55.99
CA GLU A 76 32.01 20.21 -57.23
C GLU A 76 32.31 18.89 -57.94
N ASN A 77 32.81 17.88 -57.22
CA ASN A 77 33.05 16.56 -57.81
C ASN A 77 31.74 15.87 -58.27
N LEU A 78 30.63 16.09 -57.58
CA LEU A 78 29.33 15.51 -57.91
C LEU A 78 28.72 16.16 -59.16
N PHE A 79 28.67 17.48 -59.21
CA PHE A 79 27.92 18.22 -60.24
C PHE A 79 28.76 18.65 -61.43
N GLU A 80 30.09 18.75 -61.30
CA GLU A 80 30.95 19.26 -62.36
C GLU A 80 31.67 18.17 -63.15
N THR A 81 32.02 18.51 -64.39
CA THR A 81 32.96 17.78 -65.23
C THR A 81 33.85 18.83 -65.88
N ASP A 82 35.17 18.69 -65.74
CA ASP A 82 36.16 19.69 -66.18
C ASP A 82 35.92 21.12 -65.63
N GLY A 83 35.39 21.22 -64.40
CA GLY A 83 35.17 22.49 -63.70
C GLY A 83 33.93 23.27 -64.13
N MET A 84 33.01 22.63 -64.84
CA MET A 84 31.71 23.20 -65.20
C MET A 84 30.58 22.21 -64.87
N MET A 85 29.43 22.74 -64.45
CA MET A 85 28.25 21.92 -64.17
C MET A 85 27.86 21.05 -65.37
N ASN A 86 27.79 19.74 -65.18
CA ASN A 86 27.40 18.77 -66.19
C ASN A 86 26.02 18.19 -65.87
N ARG A 87 24.96 18.83 -66.40
CA ARG A 87 23.57 18.40 -66.26
C ARG A 87 23.27 16.99 -66.79
N ASN A 88 24.07 16.53 -67.75
CA ASN A 88 23.91 15.22 -68.38
C ASN A 88 24.78 14.14 -67.71
N LYS A 89 25.46 14.45 -66.61
CA LYS A 89 26.26 13.47 -65.87
C LYS A 89 25.33 12.36 -65.38
N GLU A 90 25.69 11.11 -65.67
CA GLU A 90 24.95 9.96 -65.17
C GLU A 90 25.23 9.76 -63.68
N ILE A 91 24.18 9.63 -62.90
CA ILE A 91 24.25 9.37 -61.46
C ILE A 91 23.64 7.99 -61.22
N ASP A 92 24.48 7.03 -60.88
CA ASP A 92 24.05 5.72 -60.43
C ASP A 92 23.50 5.82 -59.00
N VAL A 93 22.23 5.47 -58.83
CA VAL A 93 21.48 5.62 -57.57
C VAL A 93 22.10 4.77 -56.46
N MET A 94 22.51 3.55 -56.79
CA MET A 94 23.05 2.60 -55.83
C MET A 94 24.46 3.00 -55.39
N GLU A 95 25.23 3.66 -56.28
CA GLU A 95 26.52 4.25 -55.93
C GLU A 95 26.35 5.49 -55.06
N TYR A 96 25.48 6.41 -55.47
CA TYR A 96 25.22 7.66 -54.75
C TYR A 96 24.71 7.39 -53.33
N SER A 97 23.69 6.54 -53.18
CA SER A 97 23.14 6.20 -51.86
C SER A 97 24.18 5.59 -50.90
N LYS A 98 25.22 4.95 -51.44
CA LYS A 98 26.28 4.35 -50.62
C LYS A 98 27.39 5.33 -50.23
N ASN A 99 27.73 6.27 -51.10
CA ASN A 99 28.94 7.08 -50.99
C ASN A 99 28.69 8.59 -50.93
N ASP A 100 27.44 9.04 -51.06
CA ASP A 100 27.03 10.45 -51.23
C ASP A 100 27.73 11.17 -52.40
N THR A 101 28.21 10.39 -53.37
CA THR A 101 28.90 10.82 -54.58
C THR A 101 28.75 9.77 -55.68
N ALA A 102 28.87 10.19 -56.93
CA ALA A 102 28.83 9.30 -58.10
C ALA A 102 29.93 9.65 -59.09
N ASN A 103 30.58 8.61 -59.63
CA ASN A 103 31.75 8.75 -60.50
C ASN A 103 31.38 9.06 -61.97
N GLY A 104 30.09 9.04 -62.32
CA GLY A 104 29.61 9.25 -63.68
C GLY A 104 29.43 7.96 -64.48
N GLU A 105 29.57 6.78 -63.88
CA GLU A 105 29.44 5.49 -64.54
C GLU A 105 28.14 4.77 -64.13
N ASN A 106 27.37 4.29 -65.10
CA ASN A 106 26.21 3.43 -64.85
C ASN A 106 26.64 1.99 -64.54
N VAL A 107 26.87 1.67 -63.27
CA VAL A 107 27.39 0.37 -62.81
C VAL A 107 26.27 -0.62 -62.46
N SER A 108 25.16 -0.14 -61.94
CA SER A 108 24.03 -0.95 -61.48
C SER A 108 22.95 -1.17 -62.55
N GLY A 109 22.93 -0.33 -63.59
CA GLY A 109 21.82 -0.22 -64.54
C GLY A 109 20.75 0.78 -64.09
N ILE A 110 20.82 1.30 -62.86
CA ILE A 110 19.89 2.26 -62.28
C ILE A 110 20.59 3.61 -62.18
N ALA A 111 20.79 4.23 -63.35
CA ALA A 111 21.34 5.56 -63.46
C ALA A 111 20.35 6.51 -64.11
N TYR A 112 20.39 7.76 -63.70
CA TYR A 112 19.58 8.85 -64.26
C TYR A 112 20.51 10.01 -64.60
N SER A 113 20.09 10.89 -65.51
CA SER A 113 20.84 12.14 -65.68
C SER A 113 20.69 12.99 -64.43
N LEU A 114 21.73 13.75 -64.12
CA LEU A 114 21.72 14.66 -62.99
C LEU A 114 20.53 15.62 -63.01
N GLU A 115 20.19 16.17 -64.19
CA GLU A 115 19.03 17.06 -64.35
C GLU A 115 17.69 16.38 -64.05
N GLU A 116 17.51 15.11 -64.45
CA GLU A 116 16.30 14.34 -64.12
C GLU A 116 16.17 14.15 -62.61
N LEU A 117 17.25 13.77 -61.92
CA LEU A 117 17.22 13.57 -60.46
C LEU A 117 16.96 14.87 -59.70
N ILE A 118 17.53 15.99 -60.12
CA ILE A 118 17.26 17.30 -59.52
C ILE A 118 15.78 17.67 -59.69
N ASN A 119 15.24 17.55 -60.91
CA ASN A 119 13.84 17.85 -61.22
C ASN A 119 12.86 16.86 -60.58
N TRP A 120 13.33 15.66 -60.22
CA TRP A 120 12.55 14.69 -59.47
C TRP A 120 12.58 14.98 -57.98
N GLY A 121 13.75 15.28 -57.43
CA GLY A 121 13.96 15.61 -56.03
C GLY A 121 13.27 16.91 -55.58
N GLU A 122 13.10 17.89 -56.48
CA GLU A 122 12.41 19.16 -56.17
C GLU A 122 11.00 18.96 -55.60
N ASP A 123 10.26 17.99 -56.14
CA ASP A 123 8.89 17.66 -55.73
C ASP A 123 8.84 16.50 -54.71
N PHE A 124 9.99 15.96 -54.30
CA PHE A 124 10.06 14.71 -53.52
C PHE A 124 10.23 14.97 -52.03
N ASP A 125 9.17 14.73 -51.25
CA ASP A 125 9.23 14.66 -49.79
C ASP A 125 9.15 13.19 -49.33
N SER A 126 10.25 12.70 -48.73
CA SER A 126 10.33 11.34 -48.19
C SER A 126 9.25 11.01 -47.14
N ALA A 127 8.66 12.01 -46.47
CA ALA A 127 7.61 11.83 -45.47
C ALA A 127 6.19 11.78 -46.06
N GLU A 128 6.01 12.18 -47.33
CA GLU A 128 4.70 12.18 -47.98
C GLU A 128 4.36 10.81 -48.55
N SER A 129 3.20 10.28 -48.15
CA SER A 129 2.70 8.99 -48.66
C SER A 129 2.38 9.01 -50.15
N ASP A 130 2.21 10.19 -50.73
CA ASP A 130 1.77 10.38 -52.11
C ASP A 130 2.88 10.07 -53.13
N ASN A 131 4.13 9.98 -52.68
CA ASN A 131 5.27 9.51 -53.48
C ASN A 131 5.28 8.00 -53.74
N TYR A 132 4.38 7.26 -53.07
CA TYR A 132 4.26 5.81 -53.20
C TYR A 132 2.87 5.41 -53.69
N ALA A 133 2.82 4.77 -54.84
CA ALA A 133 1.58 4.17 -55.33
C ALA A 133 1.31 2.87 -54.59
N LYS A 134 0.15 2.79 -53.94
CA LYS A 134 -0.33 1.56 -53.32
C LYS A 134 -0.76 0.58 -54.39
N ASN A 135 -0.40 -0.68 -54.19
CA ASN A 135 -0.82 -1.83 -54.97
C ASN A 135 -0.45 -1.77 -56.46
N SER A 136 0.57 -1.00 -56.83
CA SER A 136 0.95 -0.75 -58.23
C SER A 136 1.91 -1.77 -58.83
N VAL A 137 2.53 -2.64 -58.01
CA VAL A 137 3.49 -3.65 -58.46
C VAL A 137 3.09 -5.03 -57.96
N ILE A 138 3.13 -6.01 -58.86
CA ILE A 138 2.96 -7.44 -58.58
C ILE A 138 4.32 -8.11 -58.70
N VAL A 139 4.66 -8.94 -57.72
CA VAL A 139 5.85 -9.79 -57.70
C VAL A 139 5.42 -11.21 -58.00
N CYS A 140 6.07 -11.85 -58.97
CA CYS A 140 5.84 -13.24 -59.31
C CYS A 140 7.12 -14.06 -59.16
N GLN A 141 7.01 -15.24 -58.56
CA GLN A 141 8.11 -16.17 -58.35
C GLN A 141 8.16 -17.21 -59.47
N LYS A 142 9.31 -17.35 -60.13
CA LYS A 142 9.58 -18.38 -61.13
C LYS A 142 9.87 -19.73 -60.48
N PRO A 143 9.71 -20.87 -61.19
CA PRO A 143 10.03 -22.21 -60.68
C PRO A 143 11.46 -22.36 -60.14
N GLU A 144 12.43 -21.64 -60.71
CA GLU A 144 13.83 -21.62 -60.24
C GLU A 144 14.07 -20.75 -58.99
N GLY A 145 13.03 -20.08 -58.47
CA GLY A 145 13.08 -19.27 -57.25
C GLY A 145 13.51 -17.81 -57.44
N THR A 146 13.70 -17.37 -58.69
CA THR A 146 13.92 -15.94 -59.00
C THR A 146 12.59 -15.20 -59.11
N TYR A 147 12.64 -13.87 -58.98
CA TYR A 147 11.44 -13.03 -59.02
C TYR A 147 11.32 -12.25 -60.33
N GLU A 148 10.10 -11.98 -60.77
CA GLU A 148 9.79 -11.07 -61.86
C GLU A 148 8.72 -10.07 -61.39
N TYR A 149 8.94 -8.81 -61.70
CA TYR A 149 8.14 -7.69 -61.24
C TYR A 149 7.33 -7.11 -62.39
N TYR A 150 6.06 -6.81 -62.14
CA TYR A 150 5.13 -6.26 -63.12
C TYR A 150 4.39 -5.08 -62.53
N TYR A 151 4.15 -4.02 -63.31
CA TYR A 151 3.10 -3.08 -62.94
C TYR A 151 1.76 -3.80 -62.97
N THR A 152 0.90 -3.51 -61.99
CA THR A 152 -0.39 -4.18 -61.83
C THR A 152 -1.25 -4.09 -63.10
N SER A 153 -1.24 -2.95 -63.81
CA SER A 153 -1.95 -2.80 -65.09
C SER A 153 -1.46 -3.76 -66.17
N ASP A 154 -0.14 -3.94 -66.28
CA ASP A 154 0.49 -4.75 -67.31
C ASP A 154 0.29 -6.24 -67.03
N PHE A 155 0.37 -6.62 -65.76
CA PHE A 155 0.04 -7.97 -65.31
C PHE A 155 -1.40 -8.33 -65.64
N MET A 156 -2.37 -7.46 -65.28
CA MET A 156 -3.79 -7.70 -65.56
C MET A 156 -4.07 -7.76 -67.05
N THR A 157 -3.44 -6.89 -67.86
CA THR A 157 -3.58 -6.93 -69.32
C THR A 157 -3.10 -8.25 -69.92
N ARG A 158 -2.04 -8.85 -69.37
CA ARG A 158 -1.53 -10.17 -69.80
C ARG A 158 -2.49 -11.30 -69.43
N VAL A 159 -3.16 -11.20 -68.28
CA VAL A 159 -4.21 -12.15 -67.90
C VAL A 159 -5.43 -12.00 -68.81
N GLU A 160 -5.93 -10.79 -69.02
CA GLU A 160 -7.10 -10.51 -69.87
C GLU A 160 -6.89 -10.89 -71.35
N SER A 161 -5.66 -10.76 -71.85
CA SER A 161 -5.30 -11.16 -73.22
C SER A 161 -5.04 -12.66 -73.38
N GLY A 162 -5.08 -13.44 -72.29
CA GLY A 162 -4.81 -14.88 -72.30
C GLY A 162 -3.33 -15.23 -72.47
N VAL A 163 -2.43 -14.27 -72.28
CA VAL A 163 -0.98 -14.51 -72.23
C VAL A 163 -0.60 -15.22 -70.93
N PHE A 164 -1.27 -14.87 -69.84
CA PHE A 164 -1.18 -15.54 -68.53
C PHE A 164 -2.50 -16.25 -68.24
N ASP A 165 -2.46 -17.57 -68.11
CA ASP A 165 -3.59 -18.37 -67.64
C ASP A 165 -3.31 -18.85 -66.21
N ILE A 166 -4.29 -18.69 -65.30
CA ILE A 166 -4.11 -18.93 -63.86
C ILE A 166 -4.84 -20.21 -63.47
N ILE A 167 -4.09 -21.18 -62.96
CA ILE A 167 -4.61 -22.49 -62.54
C ILE A 167 -4.56 -22.59 -61.02
N MET A 168 -5.72 -22.44 -60.37
CA MET A 168 -5.87 -22.65 -58.92
C MET A 168 -5.90 -24.16 -58.62
N GLN A 169 -4.95 -24.66 -57.83
CA GLN A 169 -4.84 -26.11 -57.56
C GLN A 169 -5.95 -26.65 -56.63
N ASP A 170 -6.55 -25.78 -55.82
CA ASP A 170 -7.62 -26.11 -54.87
C ASP A 170 -9.05 -25.86 -55.42
N GLY A 171 -9.16 -25.36 -56.66
CA GLY A 171 -10.44 -25.02 -57.29
C GLY A 171 -11.05 -23.70 -56.81
N SER A 172 -10.26 -22.83 -56.16
CA SER A 172 -10.67 -21.47 -55.80
C SER A 172 -11.01 -20.59 -57.01
N ASP A 173 -11.85 -19.58 -56.78
CA ASP A 173 -12.28 -18.62 -57.80
C ASP A 173 -11.14 -17.70 -58.26
N VAL A 174 -10.83 -17.73 -59.56
CA VAL A 174 -9.72 -16.96 -60.16
C VAL A 174 -10.03 -15.47 -60.16
N ASP A 175 -11.27 -15.07 -60.50
CA ASP A 175 -11.68 -13.67 -60.57
C ASP A 175 -11.61 -13.01 -59.19
N GLY A 176 -12.10 -13.70 -58.14
CA GLY A 176 -11.97 -13.28 -56.76
C GLY A 176 -10.51 -13.15 -56.29
N PHE A 177 -9.65 -14.11 -56.66
CA PHE A 177 -8.22 -14.04 -56.36
C PHE A 177 -7.56 -12.82 -57.01
N LEU A 178 -7.79 -12.59 -58.32
CA LEU A 178 -7.24 -11.47 -59.08
C LEU A 178 -7.68 -10.12 -58.50
N GLN A 179 -8.96 -9.98 -58.15
CA GLN A 179 -9.48 -8.76 -57.53
C GLN A 179 -8.80 -8.49 -56.18
N GLU A 180 -8.57 -9.52 -55.37
CA GLU A 180 -7.91 -9.41 -54.08
C GLU A 180 -6.40 -9.15 -54.19
N LEU A 181 -5.74 -9.73 -55.20
CA LEU A 181 -4.35 -9.45 -55.55
C LEU A 181 -4.18 -7.99 -56.00
N GLN A 182 -5.08 -7.49 -56.85
CA GLN A 182 -5.11 -6.09 -57.30
C GLN A 182 -5.32 -5.12 -56.13
N ASN A 183 -6.20 -5.48 -55.19
CA ASN A 183 -6.50 -4.65 -54.01
C ASN A 183 -5.44 -4.74 -52.91
N GLY A 184 -4.35 -5.50 -53.11
CA GLY A 184 -3.26 -5.59 -52.15
C GLY A 184 -3.58 -6.41 -50.91
N LYS A 185 -4.55 -7.34 -50.99
CA LYS A 185 -4.87 -8.24 -49.87
C LYS A 185 -3.71 -9.17 -49.53
N TYR A 186 -2.87 -9.47 -50.52
CA TYR A 186 -1.74 -10.40 -50.43
C TYR A 186 -0.43 -9.65 -50.63
N THR A 187 0.29 -9.38 -49.55
CA THR A 187 1.56 -8.62 -49.59
C THR A 187 2.82 -9.47 -49.39
N SER A 188 2.67 -10.79 -49.34
CA SER A 188 3.77 -11.74 -49.19
C SER A 188 3.47 -13.05 -49.93
N SER A 189 4.51 -13.84 -50.19
CA SER A 189 4.39 -15.18 -50.79
C SER A 189 3.59 -16.16 -49.92
N GLY A 190 2.97 -17.16 -50.56
CA GLY A 190 2.50 -18.39 -49.92
C GLY A 190 1.04 -18.39 -49.46
N PHE A 191 0.19 -17.49 -49.98
CA PHE A 191 -1.23 -17.43 -49.61
C PHE A 191 -2.10 -18.47 -50.32
N TYR A 192 -1.79 -18.82 -51.58
CA TYR A 192 -2.53 -19.82 -52.37
C TYR A 192 -1.57 -20.74 -53.12
N ASN A 193 -2.06 -21.93 -53.47
CA ASN A 193 -1.39 -22.84 -54.41
C ASN A 193 -1.99 -22.65 -55.80
N PHE A 194 -1.29 -21.93 -56.66
CA PHE A 194 -1.67 -21.73 -58.05
C PHE A 194 -0.43 -21.69 -58.94
N ASP A 195 -0.62 -21.99 -60.21
CA ASP A 195 0.41 -21.85 -61.23
C ASP A 195 -0.08 -20.87 -62.30
N ILE A 196 0.81 -20.01 -62.78
CA ILE A 196 0.55 -19.20 -63.98
C ILE A 196 1.25 -19.89 -65.15
N VAL A 197 0.49 -20.20 -66.19
CA VAL A 197 0.99 -20.85 -67.40
C VAL A 197 0.92 -19.92 -68.61
N ASP A 198 1.79 -20.17 -69.59
CA ASP A 198 1.74 -19.51 -70.90
C ASP A 198 0.68 -20.14 -71.83
N MET A 199 0.55 -19.59 -73.04
CA MET A 199 -0.35 -20.11 -74.09
C MET A 199 -0.03 -21.55 -74.54
N GLU A 200 1.16 -22.07 -74.24
CA GLU A 200 1.59 -23.44 -74.56
C GLU A 200 1.40 -24.41 -73.38
N GLY A 201 0.99 -23.89 -72.20
CA GLY A 201 0.77 -24.65 -70.97
C GLY A 201 2.02 -24.85 -70.11
N ASN A 202 3.12 -24.13 -70.37
CA ASN A 202 4.32 -24.18 -69.53
C ASN A 202 4.14 -23.30 -68.29
N ILE A 203 4.58 -23.78 -67.12
CA ILE A 203 4.53 -23.01 -65.87
C ILE A 203 5.56 -21.87 -65.95
N LEU A 204 5.06 -20.63 -65.93
CA LEU A 204 5.85 -19.40 -65.87
C LEU A 204 6.15 -18.98 -64.43
N TYR A 205 5.14 -19.05 -63.56
CA TYR A 205 5.23 -18.62 -62.17
C TYR A 205 4.49 -19.59 -61.24
N THR A 206 5.06 -19.81 -60.05
CA THR A 206 4.51 -20.70 -59.01
C THR A 206 3.86 -19.95 -57.86
N ASP A 207 4.01 -18.62 -57.82
CA ASP A 207 3.40 -17.75 -56.82
C ASP A 207 3.43 -16.30 -57.32
N CYS A 208 2.47 -15.48 -56.92
CA CYS A 208 2.47 -14.03 -57.13
C CYS A 208 1.75 -13.32 -55.97
N TRP A 209 2.31 -12.20 -55.53
CA TRP A 209 1.71 -11.34 -54.52
C TRP A 209 1.91 -9.86 -54.88
N ASN A 210 1.16 -8.99 -54.22
CA ASN A 210 1.28 -7.54 -54.38
C ASN A 210 2.47 -7.02 -53.57
N PHE A 211 3.28 -6.12 -54.13
CA PHE A 211 4.42 -5.54 -53.41
C PHE A 211 3.99 -4.60 -52.26
N GLY A 212 2.75 -4.12 -52.26
CA GLY A 212 2.19 -3.24 -51.24
C GLY A 212 2.30 -1.77 -51.63
N SER A 213 3.49 -1.19 -51.52
CA SER A 213 3.75 0.22 -51.90
C SER A 213 5.02 0.31 -52.73
N ALA A 214 4.92 0.93 -53.90
CA ALA A 214 6.05 1.15 -54.79
C ALA A 214 6.22 2.64 -55.10
N LEU A 215 7.47 3.10 -55.20
CA LEU A 215 7.78 4.50 -55.49
C LEU A 215 7.27 4.86 -56.90
N ILE A 216 6.64 6.02 -57.05
CA ILE A 216 6.10 6.49 -58.33
C ILE A 216 7.24 6.99 -59.21
N GLU A 217 7.51 6.28 -60.31
CA GLU A 217 8.56 6.64 -61.26
C GLU A 217 8.17 7.86 -62.12
N LYS A 218 8.92 8.95 -62.02
CA LYS A 218 8.77 10.15 -62.87
C LYS A 218 9.62 10.05 -64.15
N TYR A 219 10.77 9.39 -64.06
CA TYR A 219 11.73 9.18 -65.15
C TYR A 219 12.13 7.70 -65.20
N ALA A 220 12.47 7.21 -66.40
CA ALA A 220 13.00 5.87 -66.60
C ALA A 220 14.53 5.85 -66.44
N PRO A 221 15.13 4.77 -65.92
CA PRO A 221 16.59 4.65 -65.89
C PRO A 221 17.20 4.73 -67.29
N GLN A 222 18.40 5.31 -67.39
CA GLN A 222 19.13 5.46 -68.64
C GLN A 222 19.36 4.09 -69.31
N GLY A 223 18.88 3.96 -70.54
CA GLY A 223 18.98 2.72 -71.33
C GLY A 223 17.88 1.68 -71.03
N ALA A 224 16.84 2.01 -70.26
CA ALA A 224 15.70 1.14 -69.98
C ALA A 224 14.35 1.86 -70.17
N GLU A 225 13.27 1.10 -70.37
CA GLU A 225 11.90 1.63 -70.48
C GLU A 225 11.32 2.02 -69.12
N ASN A 226 11.69 1.30 -68.05
CA ASN A 226 11.28 1.55 -66.67
C ASN A 226 12.19 0.79 -65.68
N LEU A 227 12.08 1.09 -64.38
CA LEU A 227 12.89 0.46 -63.33
C LEU A 227 12.66 -1.05 -63.23
N LEU A 228 11.41 -1.51 -63.35
CA LEU A 228 11.09 -2.94 -63.23
C LEU A 228 11.79 -3.76 -64.33
N GLN A 229 11.96 -3.21 -65.53
CA GLN A 229 12.72 -3.84 -66.62
C GLN A 229 14.20 -4.04 -66.24
N VAL A 230 14.84 -3.03 -65.61
CA VAL A 230 16.23 -3.13 -65.15
C VAL A 230 16.37 -4.22 -64.09
N VAL A 231 15.44 -4.26 -63.14
CA VAL A 231 15.43 -5.26 -62.06
C VAL A 231 15.18 -6.67 -62.59
N ASN A 232 14.25 -6.83 -63.54
CA ASN A 232 13.93 -8.13 -64.16
C ASN A 232 15.09 -8.66 -65.02
N ASN A 233 15.80 -7.78 -65.72
CA ASN A 233 16.90 -8.17 -66.61
C ASN A 233 18.24 -8.36 -65.89
N SER A 234 18.34 -8.02 -64.60
CA SER A 234 19.58 -8.07 -63.84
C SER A 234 19.57 -9.15 -62.74
N PRO A 235 20.35 -10.24 -62.91
CA PRO A 235 20.50 -11.26 -61.87
C PRO A 235 21.01 -10.70 -60.52
N ARG A 236 21.77 -9.59 -60.54
CA ARG A 236 22.31 -8.96 -59.33
C ARG A 236 21.25 -8.20 -58.52
N LEU A 237 20.20 -7.72 -59.18
CA LEU A 237 19.13 -6.91 -58.60
C LEU A 237 17.88 -7.73 -58.25
N ASN A 238 17.79 -8.97 -58.71
CA ASN A 238 16.68 -9.87 -58.41
C ASN A 238 16.41 -9.96 -56.88
N GLY A 239 15.16 -9.75 -56.47
CA GLY A 239 14.79 -9.78 -55.04
C GLY A 239 15.09 -8.48 -54.26
N LYS A 240 15.64 -7.43 -54.88
CA LYS A 240 16.11 -6.21 -54.18
C LYS A 240 15.29 -4.96 -54.44
N LEU A 241 14.08 -5.08 -55.00
CA LEU A 241 13.25 -3.92 -55.36
C LEU A 241 13.00 -2.95 -54.18
N SER A 242 12.83 -3.46 -52.95
CA SER A 242 12.68 -2.60 -51.76
C SER A 242 13.92 -1.75 -51.50
N VAL A 243 15.11 -2.36 -51.55
CA VAL A 243 16.39 -1.66 -51.33
C VAL A 243 16.61 -0.61 -52.41
N ILE A 244 16.23 -0.93 -53.65
CA ILE A 244 16.34 0.01 -54.77
C ILE A 244 15.42 1.22 -54.57
N TYR A 245 14.18 1.01 -54.11
CA TYR A 245 13.28 2.13 -53.78
C TYR A 245 13.80 2.96 -52.61
N ASP A 246 14.39 2.33 -51.59
CA ASP A 246 15.01 3.03 -50.47
C ASP A 246 16.21 3.88 -50.93
N ASP A 247 17.10 3.31 -51.75
CA ASP A 247 18.29 3.98 -52.30
C ASP A 247 17.89 5.13 -53.24
N LEU A 248 16.82 4.94 -54.03
CA LEU A 248 16.27 5.98 -54.90
C LEU A 248 15.60 7.10 -54.10
N ALA A 249 14.78 6.78 -53.10
CA ALA A 249 14.18 7.77 -52.20
C ALA A 249 15.24 8.57 -51.45
N TYR A 250 16.30 7.90 -50.96
CA TYR A 250 17.45 8.56 -50.34
C TYR A 250 18.15 9.51 -51.33
N THR A 251 18.39 9.04 -52.56
CA THR A 251 19.03 9.86 -53.60
C THR A 251 18.19 11.10 -53.92
N LEU A 252 16.88 10.95 -54.11
CA LEU A 252 15.96 12.05 -54.40
C LEU A 252 15.87 13.06 -53.25
N GLY A 253 15.81 12.58 -52.01
CA GLY A 253 15.76 13.43 -50.84
C GLY A 253 17.03 14.28 -50.62
N ASN A 254 18.21 13.77 -51.01
CA ASN A 254 19.48 14.47 -50.80
C ASN A 254 19.96 15.25 -52.02
N ILE A 255 19.78 14.75 -53.24
CA ILE A 255 20.40 15.35 -54.43
C ILE A 255 19.86 16.75 -54.75
N TYR A 256 18.58 17.02 -54.44
CA TYR A 256 18.00 18.35 -54.60
C TYR A 256 18.52 19.31 -53.54
N SER A 257 18.66 18.88 -52.27
CA SER A 257 19.32 19.68 -51.22
C SER A 257 20.78 19.98 -51.57
N ASP A 258 21.54 18.98 -52.01
CA ASP A 258 22.90 19.13 -52.51
C ASP A 258 22.96 20.17 -53.64
N TYR A 259 21.99 20.13 -54.56
CA TYR A 259 21.91 21.09 -55.65
C TYR A 259 21.64 22.51 -55.16
N GLN A 260 20.72 22.68 -54.19
CA GLN A 260 20.47 23.98 -53.58
C GLN A 260 21.73 24.52 -52.87
N ASN A 261 22.44 23.67 -52.14
CA ASN A 261 23.70 24.03 -51.48
C ASN A 261 24.78 24.44 -52.50
N TYR A 262 24.90 23.70 -53.61
CA TYR A 262 25.80 24.07 -54.71
C TYR A 262 25.41 25.41 -55.36
N GLN A 263 24.12 25.67 -55.55
CA GLN A 263 23.64 26.95 -56.11
C GLN A 263 23.84 28.13 -55.16
N MET A 264 23.71 27.95 -53.84
CA MET A 264 24.02 29.00 -52.86
C MET A 264 25.48 29.43 -52.95
N GLY A 265 26.35 28.51 -53.37
CA GLY A 265 27.77 28.77 -53.59
C GLY A 265 28.56 28.86 -52.28
N PHE A 266 29.87 29.03 -52.44
CA PHE A 266 30.84 29.10 -51.33
C PHE A 266 31.65 30.39 -51.38
N GLU A 267 31.05 31.50 -51.84
CA GLU A 267 31.70 32.81 -51.99
C GLU A 267 32.33 33.31 -50.67
N HIS A 268 31.77 32.90 -49.52
CA HIS A 268 32.31 33.23 -48.20
C HIS A 268 33.67 32.59 -47.92
N LEU A 269 34.07 31.57 -48.67
CA LEU A 269 35.38 30.92 -48.56
C LEU A 269 36.43 31.54 -49.48
N GLU A 270 36.07 32.43 -50.41
CA GLU A 270 37.01 32.98 -51.41
C GLU A 270 38.10 33.88 -50.80
N GLU A 271 39.24 33.98 -51.51
CA GLU A 271 40.35 34.85 -51.12
C GLU A 271 39.88 36.31 -50.96
N GLY A 272 40.07 36.89 -49.77
CA GLY A 272 39.67 38.26 -49.46
C GLY A 272 38.26 38.42 -48.89
N ASN A 273 37.42 37.38 -48.92
CA ASN A 273 36.09 37.38 -48.30
C ASN A 273 36.09 36.82 -46.86
N THR A 274 37.15 36.11 -46.45
CA THR A 274 37.28 35.52 -45.11
C THR A 274 38.70 35.60 -44.54
N ASN A 275 38.80 35.65 -43.21
CA ASN A 275 40.04 35.45 -42.45
C ASN A 275 40.49 33.98 -42.42
N PHE A 276 39.69 33.05 -42.93
CA PHE A 276 39.98 31.62 -43.00
C PHE A 276 40.72 31.26 -44.28
N THR A 277 41.89 30.64 -44.17
CA THR A 277 42.68 30.11 -45.28
C THR A 277 42.77 28.60 -45.18
N TYR A 278 42.59 27.89 -46.29
CA TYR A 278 42.71 26.43 -46.29
C TYR A 278 43.54 25.89 -47.45
N ILE A 279 44.11 24.69 -47.24
CA ILE A 279 44.79 23.88 -48.25
C ILE A 279 44.31 22.44 -48.08
N TYR A 280 43.55 21.95 -49.05
CA TYR A 280 43.20 20.54 -49.18
C TYR A 280 44.00 19.92 -50.32
N ALA A 281 44.88 18.98 -50.01
CA ALA A 281 45.73 18.32 -51.01
C ALA A 281 45.47 16.81 -51.03
N ASN A 282 45.03 16.30 -52.17
CA ASN A 282 44.83 14.87 -52.37
C ASN A 282 46.13 14.24 -52.88
N ASN A 283 46.70 13.28 -52.14
CA ASN A 283 47.98 12.69 -52.50
C ASN A 283 47.90 11.70 -53.67
N ASP A 284 46.72 11.20 -54.01
CA ASP A 284 46.50 10.27 -55.11
C ASP A 284 46.39 11.03 -56.43
N THR A 285 45.60 12.10 -56.46
CA THR A 285 45.40 12.92 -57.68
C THR A 285 46.46 13.99 -57.88
N LYS A 286 47.25 14.31 -56.85
CA LYS A 286 48.21 15.43 -56.82
C LYS A 286 47.57 16.80 -57.08
N LYS A 287 46.26 16.93 -56.81
CA LYS A 287 45.50 18.18 -56.91
C LYS A 287 45.44 18.86 -55.54
N VAL A 288 45.61 20.18 -55.53
CA VAL A 288 45.37 21.04 -54.35
C VAL A 288 44.12 21.87 -54.63
N VAL A 289 43.25 21.95 -53.63
CA VAL A 289 42.11 22.87 -53.56
C VAL A 289 42.39 23.82 -52.41
N THR A 290 42.35 25.12 -52.69
CA THR A 290 42.68 26.17 -51.72
C THR A 290 41.97 27.45 -52.14
N ASN A 291 41.61 28.29 -51.16
CA ASN A 291 41.15 29.63 -51.43
C ASN A 291 42.28 30.66 -51.56
N LYS A 292 43.56 30.24 -51.51
CA LYS A 292 44.70 31.15 -51.67
C LYS A 292 45.47 30.77 -52.92
N THR A 293 45.35 31.59 -53.96
CA THR A 293 45.88 31.30 -55.31
C THR A 293 47.38 30.94 -55.28
N SER A 294 48.14 31.57 -54.38
CA SER A 294 49.58 31.29 -54.21
C SER A 294 49.91 29.88 -53.68
N TYR A 295 48.93 29.11 -53.23
CA TYR A 295 49.10 27.78 -52.63
C TYR A 295 48.63 26.60 -53.50
N GLU A 296 48.14 26.85 -54.72
CA GLU A 296 47.58 25.81 -55.63
C GLU A 296 48.59 24.77 -56.11
N ASN A 297 49.89 25.09 -56.10
CA ASN A 297 50.92 24.19 -56.62
C ASN A 297 51.23 23.04 -55.65
N TYR A 298 50.82 21.81 -55.99
CA TYR A 298 51.11 20.61 -55.20
C TYR A 298 52.62 20.38 -54.96
N ALA A 299 53.49 20.73 -55.90
CA ALA A 299 54.94 20.55 -55.74
C ALA A 299 55.52 21.40 -54.60
N GLU A 300 54.83 22.47 -54.20
CA GLU A 300 55.21 23.35 -53.08
C GLU A 300 54.40 23.08 -51.81
N LEU A 301 53.63 21.99 -51.73
CA LEU A 301 52.70 21.70 -50.62
C LEU A 301 53.35 21.84 -49.23
N GLU A 302 54.48 21.17 -48.99
CA GLU A 302 55.16 21.25 -47.68
C GLU A 302 55.56 22.69 -47.33
N LYS A 303 56.09 23.43 -48.30
CA LYS A 303 56.47 24.84 -48.14
C LYS A 303 55.25 25.72 -47.87
N ASN A 304 54.14 25.50 -48.60
CA ASN A 304 52.90 26.27 -48.46
C ASN A 304 52.26 26.04 -47.09
N VAL A 305 52.19 24.78 -46.63
CA VAL A 305 51.71 24.44 -45.28
C VAL A 305 52.62 25.07 -44.22
N GLN A 306 53.95 25.05 -44.39
CA GLN A 306 54.86 25.70 -43.45
C GLN A 306 54.69 27.23 -43.42
N ASN A 307 54.47 27.87 -44.57
CA ASN A 307 54.18 29.30 -44.63
C ASN A 307 52.89 29.62 -43.87
N LEU A 308 51.82 28.84 -44.11
CA LEU A 308 50.52 29.02 -43.46
C LEU A 308 50.60 28.93 -41.93
N ILE A 309 51.39 28.01 -41.37
CA ILE A 309 51.53 27.86 -39.91
C ILE A 309 52.58 28.78 -39.27
N SER A 310 53.45 29.41 -40.08
CA SER A 310 54.52 30.30 -39.60
C SER A 310 54.10 31.78 -39.57
N GLU A 311 52.93 32.11 -40.12
CA GLU A 311 52.36 33.46 -40.03
C GLU A 311 52.16 33.85 -38.56
N LYS A 312 52.35 35.13 -38.26
CA LYS A 312 52.17 35.66 -36.90
C LYS A 312 50.67 35.90 -36.68
N ASP A 313 50.19 35.69 -35.46
CA ASP A 313 48.81 35.99 -35.07
C ASP A 313 47.77 35.13 -35.84
N VAL A 314 48.09 33.85 -36.05
CA VAL A 314 47.18 32.86 -36.67
C VAL A 314 46.88 31.67 -35.75
N LYS A 315 45.66 31.15 -35.85
CA LYS A 315 45.27 29.85 -35.29
C LYS A 315 45.13 28.83 -36.40
N TYR A 316 45.77 27.68 -36.26
CA TYR A 316 45.85 26.70 -37.34
C TYR A 316 45.62 25.28 -36.88
N MET A 317 45.23 24.44 -37.84
CA MET A 317 45.09 23.00 -37.69
C MET A 317 45.55 22.32 -38.99
N VAL A 318 46.48 21.38 -38.88
CA VAL A 318 47.03 20.63 -40.00
C VAL A 318 46.88 19.15 -39.74
N ILE A 319 46.10 18.51 -40.61
CA ILE A 319 45.73 17.11 -40.50
C ILE A 319 46.36 16.33 -41.65
N TYR A 320 47.28 15.44 -41.29
CA TYR A 320 48.01 14.57 -42.21
C TYR A 320 47.41 13.17 -42.28
N PRO A 321 47.80 12.34 -43.27
CA PRO A 321 47.38 10.93 -43.41
C PRO A 321 47.59 10.06 -42.16
N LYS A 322 48.48 10.44 -41.24
CA LYS A 322 48.74 9.70 -39.99
C LYS A 322 48.48 10.60 -38.79
N LEU A 323 47.72 10.09 -37.82
CA LEU A 323 47.38 10.80 -36.59
C LEU A 323 48.59 11.36 -35.84
N LYS A 324 49.72 10.62 -35.82
CA LYS A 324 50.95 11.06 -35.14
C LYS A 324 51.54 12.37 -35.69
N ASP A 325 51.20 12.72 -36.93
CA ASP A 325 51.74 13.88 -37.64
C ASP A 325 50.79 15.10 -37.52
N PHE A 326 49.63 14.95 -36.84
CA PHE A 326 48.67 16.03 -36.58
C PHE A 326 49.33 17.19 -35.80
N ASN A 327 49.22 18.40 -36.34
CA ASN A 327 49.78 19.61 -35.78
C ASN A 327 48.74 20.72 -35.66
N SER A 328 48.67 21.40 -34.51
CA SER A 328 47.77 22.53 -34.27
C SER A 328 48.23 23.34 -33.06
N ASN A 329 47.97 24.65 -33.08
CA ASN A 329 48.12 25.54 -31.92
C ASN A 329 46.76 25.92 -31.28
N MET A 330 45.70 25.19 -31.64
CA MET A 330 44.35 25.32 -31.09
C MET A 330 44.12 24.27 -30.00
N ASN A 331 43.22 24.56 -29.06
CA ASN A 331 42.85 23.64 -27.99
C ASN A 331 41.79 22.63 -28.47
N VAL A 332 42.22 21.65 -29.28
CA VAL A 332 41.34 20.63 -29.89
C VAL A 332 41.83 19.20 -29.61
N SER A 333 40.90 18.25 -29.58
CA SER A 333 41.20 16.83 -29.48
C SER A 333 41.75 16.27 -30.79
N LYS A 334 43.04 15.93 -30.83
CA LYS A 334 43.71 15.45 -32.06
C LYS A 334 43.08 14.17 -32.63
N SER A 335 42.72 13.22 -31.76
CA SER A 335 42.11 11.94 -32.17
C SER A 335 40.77 12.17 -32.84
N ASP A 336 39.95 13.02 -32.24
CA ASP A 336 38.55 13.19 -32.65
C ASP A 336 38.48 13.92 -33.99
N LYS A 337 39.32 14.96 -34.18
CA LYS A 337 39.39 15.67 -35.46
C LYS A 337 39.95 14.80 -36.58
N TRP A 338 40.93 13.95 -36.27
CA TRP A 338 41.50 13.04 -37.27
C TRP A 338 40.52 11.94 -37.69
N GLU A 339 39.80 11.32 -36.74
CA GLU A 339 38.77 10.33 -37.06
C GLU A 339 37.57 10.94 -37.80
N LYS A 340 37.16 12.18 -37.46
CA LYS A 340 36.11 12.91 -38.21
C LYS A 340 36.47 13.08 -39.68
N LEU A 341 37.69 13.50 -40.02
CA LEU A 341 38.10 13.61 -41.42
C LEU A 341 38.16 12.25 -42.13
N ARG A 342 38.57 11.21 -41.40
CA ARG A 342 38.62 9.86 -41.95
C ARG A 342 37.23 9.32 -42.29
N SER A 343 36.17 9.70 -41.56
CA SER A 343 34.81 9.26 -41.87
C SER A 343 34.25 9.88 -43.16
N TYR A 344 34.76 11.04 -43.60
CA TYR A 344 34.39 11.61 -44.91
C TYR A 344 34.98 10.87 -46.11
N SER A 345 35.93 9.94 -45.90
CA SER A 345 36.48 9.11 -46.97
C SER A 345 35.70 7.80 -47.08
N SER A 346 35.13 7.54 -48.27
CA SER A 346 34.39 6.30 -48.58
C SER A 346 35.23 5.03 -48.38
N GLU A 347 36.54 5.10 -48.62
CA GLU A 347 37.47 3.98 -48.39
C GLU A 347 37.94 3.83 -46.93
N LYS A 348 37.53 4.73 -46.02
CA LYS A 348 38.03 4.85 -44.64
C LYS A 348 39.56 4.93 -44.56
N LYS A 349 40.19 5.40 -45.64
CA LYS A 349 41.64 5.63 -45.77
C LYS A 349 41.85 7.10 -46.10
N TRP A 350 42.22 7.88 -45.09
CA TRP A 350 42.58 9.28 -45.27
C TRP A 350 43.99 9.38 -45.86
N ASN A 351 44.09 9.69 -47.15
CA ASN A 351 45.36 9.92 -47.86
C ASN A 351 45.51 11.37 -48.35
N SER A 352 44.87 12.33 -47.67
CA SER A 352 44.94 13.75 -48.00
C SER A 352 45.64 14.54 -46.90
N VAL A 353 46.12 15.73 -47.23
CA VAL A 353 46.56 16.74 -46.25
C VAL A 353 45.51 17.83 -46.21
N PHE A 354 45.00 18.17 -45.03
CA PHE A 354 44.08 19.29 -44.85
C PHE A 354 44.66 20.25 -43.83
N ALA A 355 45.09 21.42 -44.29
CA ALA A 355 45.63 22.49 -43.47
C ALA A 355 44.66 23.67 -43.48
N VAL A 356 44.37 24.22 -42.31
CA VAL A 356 43.56 25.43 -42.16
C VAL A 356 44.26 26.41 -41.22
N ALA A 357 44.10 27.69 -41.49
CA ALA A 357 44.52 28.78 -40.62
C ALA A 357 43.48 29.89 -40.61
N VAL A 358 43.33 30.56 -39.48
CA VAL A 358 42.51 31.75 -39.31
C VAL A 358 43.40 32.90 -38.85
N ASP A 359 43.36 34.01 -39.58
CA ASP A 359 43.96 35.28 -39.19
C ASP A 359 43.19 35.88 -38.00
N THR A 360 43.83 35.87 -36.82
CA THR A 360 43.22 36.35 -35.57
C THR A 360 43.31 37.87 -35.39
N THR A 361 43.88 38.58 -36.37
CA THR A 361 43.79 40.05 -36.43
C THR A 361 42.45 40.52 -37.00
N TYR A 362 41.66 39.60 -37.58
CA TYR A 362 40.33 39.84 -38.17
C TYR A 362 40.31 41.06 -39.10
N THR A 363 41.24 41.09 -40.07
CA THR A 363 41.33 42.18 -41.05
C THR A 363 40.09 42.25 -41.95
N ILE A 364 39.43 41.11 -42.16
CA ILE A 364 38.19 40.99 -42.93
C ILE A 364 37.00 40.90 -41.95
N GLN A 365 35.89 41.59 -42.25
CA GLN A 365 34.68 41.59 -41.42
C GLN A 365 33.75 40.41 -41.74
N ASP A 366 34.31 39.19 -41.72
CA ASP A 366 33.57 37.96 -41.96
C ASP A 366 32.85 37.45 -40.71
N GLN A 367 32.34 36.21 -40.77
CA GLN A 367 31.66 35.58 -39.63
C GLN A 367 32.57 35.47 -38.40
N PHE A 368 33.87 35.24 -38.56
CA PHE A 368 34.81 35.17 -37.44
C PHE A 368 34.91 36.52 -36.71
N TYR A 369 34.97 37.63 -37.45
CA TYR A 369 34.92 38.97 -36.85
C TYR A 369 33.61 39.22 -36.11
N GLN A 370 32.46 38.90 -36.72
CA GLN A 370 31.16 39.11 -36.10
C GLN A 370 31.01 38.31 -34.80
N ASN A 371 31.41 37.05 -34.80
CA ASN A 371 31.36 36.19 -33.63
C ASN A 371 32.35 36.65 -32.55
N LYS A 372 33.54 37.14 -32.93
CA LYS A 372 34.48 37.78 -32.00
C LYS A 372 33.84 38.98 -31.28
N VAL A 373 33.19 39.87 -32.03
CA VAL A 373 32.50 41.04 -31.47
C VAL A 373 31.34 40.61 -30.55
N ALA A 374 30.55 39.62 -30.97
CA ALA A 374 29.47 39.08 -30.15
C ALA A 374 30.00 38.46 -28.84
N TYR A 375 31.06 37.66 -28.92
CA TYR A 375 31.71 37.04 -27.78
C TYR A 375 32.23 38.09 -26.79
N ASP A 376 32.96 39.10 -27.29
CA ASP A 376 33.49 40.19 -26.45
C ASP A 376 32.39 40.98 -25.75
N ASN A 377 31.26 41.20 -26.42
CA ASN A 377 30.09 41.87 -25.85
C ASN A 377 29.40 41.02 -24.78
N ASN A 378 29.36 39.69 -24.94
CA ASN A 378 28.62 38.78 -24.07
C ASN A 378 29.42 38.31 -22.84
N ILE A 379 30.75 38.20 -22.93
CA ILE A 379 31.61 37.74 -21.84
C ILE A 379 31.46 38.54 -20.54
N PRO A 380 31.33 39.89 -20.54
CA PRO A 380 31.06 40.65 -19.33
C PRO A 380 29.76 40.26 -18.62
N TYR A 381 28.70 39.98 -19.38
CA TYR A 381 27.42 39.52 -18.82
C TYR A 381 27.55 38.11 -18.24
N PHE A 382 28.26 37.22 -18.92
CA PHE A 382 28.57 35.88 -18.41
C PHE A 382 29.34 35.93 -17.08
N LYS A 383 30.34 36.82 -16.97
CA LYS A 383 31.03 37.12 -15.70
C LYS A 383 30.07 37.62 -14.63
N GLY A 384 29.15 38.52 -14.98
CA GLY A 384 28.11 39.00 -14.06
C GLY A 384 27.23 37.86 -13.53
N THR A 385 26.74 37.00 -14.42
CA THR A 385 25.85 35.86 -14.08
C THR A 385 26.56 34.83 -13.19
N THR A 386 27.83 34.51 -13.47
CA THR A 386 28.62 33.61 -12.61
C THR A 386 28.82 34.17 -11.20
N TRP A 387 29.12 35.46 -11.06
CA TRP A 387 29.19 36.11 -9.73
C TRP A 387 27.83 36.15 -9.03
N LEU A 388 26.75 36.40 -9.77
CA LEU A 388 25.39 36.42 -9.23
C LEU A 388 24.96 35.04 -8.73
N LEU A 389 25.37 33.96 -9.41
CA LEU A 389 25.18 32.59 -8.94
C LEU A 389 25.86 32.37 -7.58
N VAL A 390 27.15 32.73 -7.45
CA VAL A 390 27.90 32.60 -6.19
C VAL A 390 27.24 33.40 -5.06
N LEU A 391 26.85 34.65 -5.32
CA LEU A 391 26.13 35.48 -4.35
C LEU A 391 24.80 34.85 -3.93
N SER A 392 24.04 34.31 -4.88
CA SER A 392 22.76 33.65 -4.65
C SER A 392 22.92 32.41 -3.76
N ILE A 393 23.97 31.60 -3.98
CA ILE A 393 24.33 30.47 -3.12
C ILE A 393 24.60 30.92 -1.68
N ILE A 394 25.43 31.95 -1.49
CA ILE A 394 25.79 32.44 -0.16
C ILE A 394 24.56 32.97 0.57
N LEU A 395 23.73 33.79 -0.10
CA LEU A 395 22.51 34.35 0.48
C LEU A 395 21.49 33.25 0.81
N PHE A 396 21.29 32.29 -0.09
CA PHE A 396 20.35 31.19 0.10
C PHE A 396 20.76 30.31 1.29
N LEU A 397 22.02 29.89 1.35
CA LEU A 397 22.54 29.06 2.45
C LEU A 397 22.52 29.83 3.77
N GLY A 398 23.00 31.07 3.77
CA GLY A 398 23.01 31.93 4.96
C GLY A 398 21.61 32.14 5.53
N ALA A 399 20.63 32.46 4.68
CA ALA A 399 19.25 32.64 5.08
C ALA A 399 18.60 31.33 5.55
N THR A 400 18.86 30.20 4.88
CA THR A 400 18.34 28.88 5.27
C THR A 400 18.88 28.44 6.63
N ILE A 401 20.19 28.58 6.87
CA ILE A 401 20.82 28.28 8.16
C ILE A 401 20.19 29.15 9.25
N TRP A 402 20.06 30.45 8.98
CA TRP A 402 19.47 31.39 9.93
C TRP A 402 18.01 31.04 10.29
N LEU A 403 17.17 30.76 9.28
CA LEU A 403 15.78 30.33 9.49
C LEU A 403 15.71 29.03 10.29
N THR A 404 16.65 28.11 10.06
CA THR A 404 16.74 26.86 10.80
C THR A 404 17.03 27.10 12.27
N LEU A 405 17.99 27.98 12.59
CA LEU A 405 18.37 28.31 13.97
C LEU A 405 17.23 29.06 14.71
N GLU A 406 16.55 29.98 14.02
CA GLU A 406 15.56 30.88 14.63
C GLU A 406 14.10 30.44 14.47
N ALA A 407 13.82 29.36 13.75
CA ALA A 407 12.47 28.79 13.64
C ALA A 407 11.88 28.50 15.03
N GLY A 408 10.71 29.10 15.29
CA GLY A 408 9.91 28.90 16.50
C GLY A 408 10.34 29.70 17.73
N ARG A 409 11.38 30.54 17.66
CA ARG A 409 11.79 31.41 18.79
C ARG A 409 11.16 32.79 18.68
N THR A 410 10.99 33.52 19.78
CA THR A 410 10.61 34.95 19.73
C THR A 410 11.68 35.83 20.38
N ALA A 411 11.49 37.15 20.30
CA ALA A 411 12.34 38.11 20.99
C ALA A 411 11.98 38.28 22.47
N GLU A 412 10.76 37.90 22.85
CA GLU A 412 10.16 38.11 24.17
C GLU A 412 10.53 36.97 25.14
N ASP A 413 10.57 35.73 24.65
CA ASP A 413 10.92 34.55 25.44
C ASP A 413 11.82 33.56 24.67
N GLU A 414 12.39 32.60 25.40
CA GLU A 414 13.15 31.49 24.82
C GLU A 414 12.26 30.28 24.48
N GLU A 415 10.95 30.39 24.71
CA GLU A 415 10.00 29.31 24.49
C GLU A 415 9.75 29.06 22.99
N LEU A 416 9.32 27.84 22.69
CA LEU A 416 9.03 27.44 21.31
C LEU A 416 7.58 27.78 20.95
N HIS A 417 7.42 28.85 20.17
CA HIS A 417 6.15 29.29 19.63
C HIS A 417 5.78 28.53 18.35
N ARG A 418 4.52 28.09 18.28
CA ARG A 418 3.95 27.29 17.20
C ARG A 418 2.76 28.00 16.59
N ASN A 419 2.66 28.03 15.27
CA ASN A 419 1.53 28.62 14.57
C ASN A 419 0.35 27.64 14.54
N GLY A 420 -0.86 28.09 14.21
CA GLY A 420 -2.03 27.22 14.06
C GLY A 420 -1.79 26.04 13.12
N PHE A 421 -1.11 26.27 11.99
CA PHE A 421 -0.71 25.24 11.03
C PHE A 421 0.22 24.16 11.63
N ASP A 422 1.05 24.51 12.62
CA ASP A 422 1.98 23.57 13.28
C ASP A 422 1.25 22.58 14.21
N HIS A 423 -0.04 22.82 14.51
CA HIS A 423 -0.86 21.95 15.35
C HIS A 423 -1.52 20.80 14.57
N TRP A 424 -1.62 20.92 13.24
CA TRP A 424 -2.15 19.86 12.39
C TRP A 424 -1.27 18.61 12.47
N LYS A 425 -1.83 17.43 12.17
CA LYS A 425 -1.04 16.20 12.08
C LYS A 425 0.05 16.37 11.03
N THR A 426 1.25 15.88 11.34
CA THR A 426 2.46 16.11 10.52
C THR A 426 2.24 15.76 9.04
N GLU A 427 1.61 14.62 8.77
CA GLU A 427 1.37 14.10 7.42
C GLU A 427 0.28 14.91 6.69
N ILE A 428 -0.78 15.34 7.39
CA ILE A 428 -1.83 16.19 6.78
C ILE A 428 -1.22 17.53 6.35
N ALA A 429 -0.39 18.13 7.21
CA ALA A 429 0.29 19.39 6.90
C ALA A 429 1.25 19.22 5.70
N ALA A 430 2.00 18.11 5.64
CA ALA A 430 2.89 17.82 4.52
C ALA A 430 2.11 17.60 3.21
N VAL A 431 1.04 16.80 3.23
CA VAL A 431 0.19 16.55 2.06
C VAL A 431 -0.43 17.84 1.55
N LEU A 432 -0.91 18.73 2.42
CA LEU A 432 -1.47 20.01 1.99
C LEU A 432 -0.45 20.86 1.24
N ILE A 433 0.79 20.95 1.73
CA ILE A 433 1.85 21.72 1.06
C ILE A 433 2.21 21.11 -0.29
N VAL A 434 2.34 19.78 -0.35
CA VAL A 434 2.61 19.06 -1.59
C VAL A 434 1.46 19.25 -2.58
N LEU A 435 0.20 19.23 -2.14
CA LEU A 435 -0.96 19.48 -3.00
C LEU A 435 -0.99 20.91 -3.51
N ILE A 436 -0.72 21.91 -2.67
CA ILE A 436 -0.61 23.32 -3.10
C ILE A 436 0.48 23.44 -4.17
N TRP A 437 1.63 22.80 -3.95
CA TRP A 437 2.71 22.79 -4.92
C TRP A 437 2.31 22.09 -6.22
N ILE A 438 1.75 20.86 -6.18
CA ILE A 438 1.32 20.11 -7.38
C ILE A 438 0.29 20.91 -8.18
N VAL A 439 -0.74 21.44 -7.53
CA VAL A 439 -1.80 22.21 -8.21
C VAL A 439 -1.24 23.49 -8.80
N GLY A 440 -0.41 24.23 -8.05
CA GLY A 440 0.22 25.46 -8.55
C GLY A 440 1.20 25.20 -9.69
N SER A 441 1.97 24.12 -9.63
CA SER A 441 2.85 23.68 -10.72
C SER A 441 2.06 23.24 -11.95
N TYR A 442 0.97 22.50 -11.78
CA TYR A 442 0.09 22.13 -12.89
C TYR A 442 -0.49 23.36 -13.58
N ILE A 443 -0.98 24.34 -12.81
CA ILE A 443 -1.46 25.62 -13.35
C ILE A 443 -0.32 26.36 -14.04
N GLY A 444 0.85 26.48 -13.41
CA GLY A 444 2.00 27.18 -13.98
C GLY A 444 2.44 26.59 -15.32
N ILE A 445 2.60 25.27 -15.39
CA ILE A 445 3.01 24.56 -16.62
C ILE A 445 1.98 24.73 -17.74
N HIS A 446 0.67 24.70 -17.45
CA HIS A 446 -0.37 24.85 -18.47
C HIS A 446 -0.67 26.30 -18.86
N PHE A 447 -0.32 27.27 -18.01
CA PHE A 447 -0.53 28.69 -18.28
C PHE A 447 0.66 29.32 -19.03
N TRP A 448 1.85 28.70 -18.97
CA TRP A 448 3.03 29.13 -19.70
C TRP A 448 3.12 28.39 -21.04
N ASN A 449 3.45 29.12 -22.12
CA ASN A 449 3.64 28.53 -23.45
C ASN A 449 4.60 27.32 -23.35
N GLY A 450 4.35 26.26 -24.13
CA GLY A 450 4.98 24.94 -24.02
C GLY A 450 6.52 24.87 -24.05
N ASN A 451 7.24 25.99 -24.16
CA ASN A 451 8.70 26.10 -24.17
C ASN A 451 9.37 25.66 -22.86
N ILE A 452 8.76 25.93 -21.69
CA ILE A 452 9.31 25.44 -20.41
C ILE A 452 9.12 23.93 -20.27
N TYR A 453 8.02 23.39 -20.79
CA TYR A 453 7.74 21.96 -20.79
C TYR A 453 8.74 21.19 -21.67
N THR A 454 9.08 21.71 -22.86
CA THR A 454 10.14 21.14 -23.70
C THR A 454 11.49 21.26 -23.00
N MET A 455 11.86 22.45 -22.51
CA MET A 455 13.15 22.65 -21.82
C MET A 455 13.33 21.72 -20.61
N ILE A 456 12.31 21.54 -19.75
CA ILE A 456 12.38 20.66 -18.57
C ILE A 456 12.45 19.18 -18.97
N ASN A 457 11.74 18.76 -20.01
CA ASN A 457 11.79 17.38 -20.49
C ASN A 457 13.11 17.05 -21.21
N ASP A 458 13.81 18.07 -21.70
CA ASP A 458 15.13 17.92 -22.32
C ASP A 458 16.28 17.94 -21.29
N ILE A 459 16.04 18.37 -20.03
CA ILE A 459 17.04 18.35 -18.92
C ILE A 459 17.73 16.97 -18.76
N PRO A 460 17.01 15.83 -18.74
CA PRO A 460 17.63 14.51 -18.66
C PRO A 460 18.55 14.22 -19.85
N THR A 461 18.22 14.73 -21.04
CA THR A 461 19.02 14.61 -22.27
C THR A 461 20.31 15.44 -22.14
N TYR A 462 20.21 16.70 -21.72
CA TYR A 462 21.37 17.57 -21.45
C TYR A 462 22.30 17.00 -20.35
N LEU A 463 21.76 16.32 -19.34
CA LEU A 463 22.54 15.73 -18.24
C LEU A 463 23.18 14.37 -18.58
N LYS A 464 22.66 13.63 -19.57
CA LYS A 464 23.15 12.30 -19.92
C LYS A 464 24.28 12.33 -20.94
N ASP A 465 24.15 13.16 -21.98
CA ASP A 465 25.04 13.07 -23.14
C ASP A 465 26.15 14.12 -23.14
N GLY A 466 26.15 15.06 -22.18
CA GLY A 466 27.16 16.14 -22.13
C GLY A 466 27.23 16.94 -23.44
N GLY A 467 26.16 16.88 -24.23
CA GLY A 467 26.15 17.19 -25.65
C GLY A 467 25.12 18.27 -25.96
N THR A 468 25.55 19.20 -26.78
CA THR A 468 24.83 20.38 -27.25
C THR A 468 23.51 20.00 -27.94
N TYR A 469 22.60 20.99 -28.03
CA TYR A 469 21.34 21.03 -28.79
C TYR A 469 21.42 20.42 -30.23
N PHE A 470 22.64 20.23 -30.73
CA PHE A 470 23.04 19.76 -32.05
C PHE A 470 22.74 18.28 -32.34
N GLU A 471 23.03 17.34 -31.41
CA GLU A 471 22.80 15.90 -31.67
C GLU A 471 21.31 15.55 -31.80
N TYR A 472 20.43 16.30 -31.15
CA TYR A 472 18.99 16.06 -31.15
C TYR A 472 18.31 16.38 -32.49
N TYR A 473 18.75 17.41 -33.21
CA TYR A 473 18.18 17.79 -34.51
C TYR A 473 18.81 16.99 -35.66
N TYR A 474 20.11 16.68 -35.58
CA TYR A 474 20.80 15.82 -36.56
C TYR A 474 20.25 14.39 -36.59
N ALA A 475 19.92 13.82 -35.42
CA ALA A 475 19.31 12.50 -35.32
C ALA A 475 17.89 12.41 -35.93
N ARG A 476 17.29 13.55 -36.30
CA ARG A 476 15.96 13.63 -36.93
C ARG A 476 15.98 13.99 -38.40
N GLY A 477 17.16 14.09 -39.03
CA GLY A 477 17.27 14.30 -40.48
C GLY A 477 16.69 15.64 -40.97
N MET A 478 16.60 16.65 -40.10
CA MET A 478 16.23 18.00 -40.53
C MET A 478 17.43 18.63 -41.23
N ASP A 479 17.24 18.97 -42.49
CA ASP A 479 18.18 19.73 -43.30
C ASP A 479 18.19 21.18 -42.80
N VAL A 480 19.27 21.55 -42.09
CA VAL A 480 19.41 22.90 -41.55
C VAL A 480 20.59 23.54 -42.26
N SER A 481 20.30 24.46 -43.18
CA SER A 481 21.32 25.14 -43.95
C SER A 481 22.37 25.77 -43.02
N SER A 482 23.64 25.53 -43.35
CA SER A 482 24.80 26.08 -42.66
C SER A 482 24.76 27.61 -42.58
N ALA A 483 24.03 28.27 -43.48
CA ALA A 483 23.79 29.71 -43.51
C ALA A 483 22.95 30.27 -42.34
N TYR A 484 22.17 29.43 -41.62
CA TYR A 484 21.36 29.89 -40.48
C TYR A 484 21.71 29.25 -39.13
N MET A 485 22.56 28.22 -39.10
CA MET A 485 23.08 27.65 -37.85
C MET A 485 24.51 28.09 -37.60
N SER A 486 24.66 29.37 -37.28
CA SER A 486 25.79 29.78 -36.45
C SER A 486 25.66 29.03 -35.12
N ALA A 487 26.55 28.08 -34.88
CA ALA A 487 26.87 27.57 -33.54
C ALA A 487 27.48 28.74 -32.75
N SER A 488 26.64 29.70 -32.40
CA SER A 488 26.98 30.68 -31.38
C SER A 488 26.76 30.01 -30.02
N LEU A 489 27.64 30.21 -29.04
CA LEU A 489 27.41 29.75 -27.66
C LEU A 489 26.13 30.34 -27.02
N TYR A 490 25.36 31.17 -27.75
CA TYR A 490 24.34 32.07 -27.25
C TYR A 490 22.98 31.98 -27.98
N LEU A 491 22.67 30.88 -28.67
CA LEU A 491 21.36 30.67 -29.33
C LEU A 491 20.87 29.23 -29.10
N PRO A 492 20.06 29.01 -28.04
CA PRO A 492 18.74 29.60 -27.97
C PRO A 492 18.69 30.61 -26.83
N SER A 493 18.59 31.89 -27.17
CA SER A 493 18.43 32.94 -26.18
C SER A 493 17.19 32.64 -25.35
N LEU A 494 17.37 32.26 -24.08
CA LEU A 494 16.29 32.38 -23.11
C LEU A 494 15.87 33.84 -23.12
N SER A 495 14.67 34.09 -23.64
CA SER A 495 14.11 35.43 -23.65
C SER A 495 14.02 35.94 -22.21
N ILE A 496 14.04 37.27 -22.05
CA ILE A 496 13.83 37.88 -20.73
C ILE A 496 12.50 37.40 -20.10
N ALA A 497 11.49 37.11 -20.94
CA ALA A 497 10.22 36.54 -20.51
C ALA A 497 10.41 35.12 -19.92
N GLU A 498 11.11 34.24 -20.60
CA GLU A 498 11.37 32.86 -20.12
C GLU A 498 12.21 32.86 -18.83
N LEU A 499 13.22 33.75 -18.72
CA LEU A 499 13.98 33.92 -17.48
C LEU A 499 13.10 34.41 -16.32
N ALA A 500 12.19 35.34 -16.59
CA ALA A 500 11.25 35.82 -15.59
C ALA A 500 10.28 34.71 -15.16
N GLU A 501 9.78 33.90 -16.09
CA GLU A 501 8.91 32.76 -15.81
C GLU A 501 9.59 31.72 -14.90
N ILE A 502 10.82 31.31 -15.24
CA ILE A 502 11.64 30.39 -14.42
C ILE A 502 11.84 30.97 -13.02
N TYR A 503 12.15 32.27 -12.93
CA TYR A 503 12.34 32.93 -11.66
C TYR A 503 11.06 32.94 -10.81
N PHE A 504 9.92 33.34 -11.37
CA PHE A 504 8.65 33.35 -10.65
C PHE A 504 8.19 31.95 -10.23
N TYR A 505 8.43 30.94 -11.08
CA TYR A 505 8.22 29.54 -10.71
C TYR A 505 9.10 29.10 -9.54
N GLY A 506 10.38 29.49 -9.57
CA GLY A 506 11.32 29.28 -8.49
C GLY A 506 10.84 29.93 -7.19
N VAL A 507 10.35 31.17 -7.25
CA VAL A 507 9.77 31.89 -6.10
C VAL A 507 8.57 31.13 -5.52
N PHE A 508 7.65 30.66 -6.37
CA PHE A 508 6.49 29.86 -5.94
C PHE A 508 6.92 28.56 -5.26
N THR A 509 7.81 27.80 -5.93
CA THR A 509 8.30 26.50 -5.44
C THR A 509 9.05 26.65 -4.12
N LEU A 510 9.92 27.65 -4.01
CA LEU A 510 10.66 27.92 -2.77
C LEU A 510 9.76 28.47 -1.67
N GLY A 511 8.71 29.22 -2.02
CA GLY A 511 7.68 29.62 -1.06
C GLY A 511 7.00 28.40 -0.43
N CYS A 512 6.59 27.42 -1.24
CA CYS A 512 6.02 26.15 -0.77
C CYS A 512 7.05 25.36 0.06
N PHE A 513 8.28 25.26 -0.43
CA PHE A 513 9.37 24.59 0.28
C PHE A 513 9.60 25.20 1.67
N PHE A 514 9.78 26.52 1.78
CA PHE A 514 10.06 27.16 3.06
C PHE A 514 8.86 27.14 4.01
N MET A 515 7.63 27.18 3.49
CA MET A 515 6.42 26.96 4.29
C MET A 515 6.47 25.58 4.98
N GLY A 516 6.84 24.53 4.24
CA GLY A 516 7.00 23.18 4.78
C GLY A 516 8.22 23.03 5.68
N TYR A 517 9.36 23.54 5.23
CA TYR A 517 10.64 23.47 5.91
C TYR A 517 10.59 24.12 7.30
N VAL A 518 10.11 25.36 7.40
CA VAL A 518 10.03 26.06 8.69
C VAL A 518 9.05 25.35 9.64
N SER A 519 7.91 24.84 9.14
CA SER A 519 6.98 24.05 9.95
C SER A 519 7.63 22.75 10.44
N LEU A 520 8.36 22.05 9.57
CA LEU A 520 9.07 20.83 9.90
C LEU A 520 10.11 21.06 11.00
N ILE A 521 10.94 22.10 10.88
CA ILE A 521 11.95 22.45 11.89
C ILE A 521 11.29 22.75 13.24
N LYS A 522 10.17 23.50 13.27
CA LYS A 522 9.42 23.75 14.52
C LYS A 522 8.91 22.45 15.14
N ARG A 523 8.40 21.50 14.33
CA ARG A 523 7.91 20.19 14.80
C ARG A 523 9.04 19.31 15.36
N ILE A 524 10.23 19.38 14.75
CA ILE A 524 11.44 18.70 15.22
C ILE A 524 11.89 19.29 16.57
N LYS A 525 12.09 20.60 16.65
CA LYS A 525 12.49 21.29 17.88
C LYS A 525 11.48 21.07 19.02
N GLY A 526 10.19 21.04 18.70
CA GLY A 526 9.11 20.78 19.65
C GLY A 526 8.94 19.31 20.04
N ARG A 527 9.77 18.39 19.52
CA ARG A 527 9.67 16.92 19.72
C ARG A 527 8.26 16.37 19.44
N ASN A 528 7.51 17.04 18.57
CA ASN A 528 6.12 16.72 18.24
C ASN A 528 5.96 16.06 16.87
N LEU A 529 7.03 16.01 16.06
CA LEU A 529 7.03 15.37 14.75
C LEU A 529 6.40 13.98 14.78
N TRP A 530 6.93 13.09 15.64
CA TRP A 530 6.39 11.74 15.86
C TRP A 530 5.19 11.74 16.81
N LYS A 531 5.21 12.58 17.87
CA LYS A 531 4.16 12.51 18.89
C LYS A 531 2.76 12.81 18.32
N ASN A 532 2.69 13.73 17.35
CA ASN A 532 1.46 14.16 16.67
C ASN A 532 1.35 13.63 15.23
N SER A 533 2.01 12.52 14.92
CA SER A 533 1.97 11.88 13.60
C SER A 533 0.78 10.92 13.46
N LEU A 534 0.15 10.90 12.29
CA LEU A 534 -0.82 9.88 11.88
C LEU A 534 -0.15 8.51 11.74
N LEU A 535 1.09 8.46 11.24
CA LEU A 535 1.85 7.22 11.15
C LEU A 535 2.04 6.58 12.53
N ARG A 536 2.24 7.37 13.59
CA ARG A 536 2.23 6.85 14.97
C ARG A 536 0.88 6.25 15.37
N VAL A 537 -0.24 6.84 14.95
CA VAL A 537 -1.59 6.30 15.19
C VAL A 537 -1.76 4.96 14.47
N ILE A 538 -1.35 4.89 13.20
CA ILE A 538 -1.37 3.66 12.39
C ILE A 538 -0.49 2.57 13.02
N VAL A 539 0.75 2.89 13.39
CA VAL A 539 1.68 1.96 14.04
C VAL A 539 1.11 1.43 15.36
N ARG A 540 0.51 2.29 16.19
CA ARG A 540 -0.17 1.84 17.42
C ARG A 540 -1.38 0.95 17.14
N PHE A 541 -2.13 1.25 16.09
CA PHE A 541 -3.27 0.43 15.67
C PHE A 541 -2.80 -0.95 15.18
N ILE A 542 -1.77 -1.01 14.35
CA ILE A 542 -1.14 -2.25 13.90
C ILE A 542 -0.59 -3.04 15.10
N TYR A 543 0.09 -2.37 16.03
CA TYR A 543 0.57 -3.01 17.26
C TYR A 543 -0.58 -3.61 18.08
N LYS A 544 -1.70 -2.89 18.23
CA LYS A 544 -2.90 -3.38 18.92
C LYS A 544 -3.50 -4.60 18.20
N ILE A 545 -3.51 -4.62 16.87
CA ILE A 545 -3.93 -5.78 16.07
C ILE A 545 -2.99 -6.96 16.34
N TYR A 546 -1.68 -6.74 16.32
CA TYR A 546 -0.66 -7.77 16.51
C TYR A 546 -0.68 -8.39 17.92
N ASP A 547 -0.80 -7.54 18.94
CA ASP A 547 -0.93 -7.96 20.34
C ASP A 547 -2.15 -8.88 20.53
N ASN A 548 -3.23 -8.58 19.79
CA ASN A 548 -4.47 -9.35 19.79
C ASN A 548 -4.58 -10.38 18.64
N ARG A 549 -3.47 -10.77 18.01
CA ARG A 549 -3.45 -11.60 16.78
C ARG A 549 -4.28 -12.89 16.87
N LYS A 550 -4.27 -13.58 18.02
CA LYS A 550 -5.07 -14.81 18.22
C LYS A 550 -6.57 -14.60 17.92
N LYS A 551 -7.08 -13.38 18.11
CA LYS A 551 -8.47 -13.00 17.83
C LYS A 551 -8.64 -12.25 16.50
N THR A 552 -7.64 -11.45 16.10
CA THR A 552 -7.74 -10.55 14.94
C THR A 552 -7.30 -11.18 13.61
N THR A 553 -6.49 -12.24 13.60
CA THR A 553 -5.91 -12.82 12.36
C THR A 553 -6.96 -13.21 11.32
N LYS A 554 -8.08 -13.83 11.72
CA LYS A 554 -9.15 -14.23 10.78
C LYS A 554 -9.78 -13.01 10.10
N THR A 555 -10.07 -11.95 10.87
CA THR A 555 -10.65 -10.71 10.34
C THR A 555 -9.65 -9.98 9.43
N VAL A 556 -8.37 -9.95 9.78
CA VAL A 556 -7.32 -9.34 8.94
C VAL A 556 -7.18 -10.08 7.61
N LEU A 557 -7.18 -11.43 7.62
CA LEU A 557 -7.11 -12.23 6.38
C LEU A 557 -8.33 -11.99 5.48
N LEU A 558 -9.53 -11.89 6.04
CA LEU A 558 -10.74 -11.55 5.28
C LEU A 558 -10.65 -10.16 4.65
N LEU A 559 -10.17 -9.15 5.39
CA LEU A 559 -9.97 -7.81 4.85
C LEU A 559 -8.88 -7.77 3.78
N CYS A 560 -7.76 -8.47 3.98
CA CYS A 560 -6.72 -8.61 2.95
C CYS A 560 -7.26 -9.27 1.68
N GLY A 561 -8.05 -10.34 1.81
CA GLY A 561 -8.73 -10.97 0.68
C GLY A 561 -9.68 -10.02 -0.04
N PHE A 562 -10.48 -9.26 0.71
CA PHE A 562 -11.36 -8.22 0.16
C PHE A 562 -10.58 -7.17 -0.65
N PHE A 563 -9.51 -6.59 -0.07
CA PHE A 563 -8.68 -5.61 -0.78
C PHE A 563 -7.94 -6.21 -1.98
N LEU A 564 -7.58 -7.49 -1.94
CA LEU A 564 -6.97 -8.18 -3.05
C LEU A 564 -7.94 -8.35 -4.22
N VAL A 565 -9.22 -8.69 -3.96
CA VAL A 565 -10.27 -8.73 -4.99
C VAL A 565 -10.48 -7.34 -5.61
N GLN A 566 -10.56 -6.30 -4.78
CA GLN A 566 -10.67 -4.92 -5.25
C GLN A 566 -9.46 -4.50 -6.10
N GLY A 567 -8.24 -4.84 -5.67
CA GLY A 567 -7.01 -4.55 -6.41
C GLY A 567 -6.93 -5.25 -7.76
N ILE A 568 -7.32 -6.53 -7.83
CA ILE A 568 -7.42 -7.27 -9.09
C ILE A 568 -8.42 -6.61 -10.05
N ALA A 569 -9.58 -6.17 -9.55
CA ALA A 569 -10.57 -5.50 -10.39
C ALA A 569 -10.06 -4.19 -11.00
N VAL A 570 -9.31 -3.39 -10.23
CA VAL A 570 -8.68 -2.15 -10.73
C VAL A 570 -7.64 -2.42 -11.82
N LEU A 571 -6.90 -3.52 -11.73
CA LEU A 571 -5.86 -3.90 -12.69
C LEU A 571 -6.43 -4.45 -14.01
N PHE A 572 -7.38 -5.38 -13.95
CA PHE A 572 -7.88 -6.09 -15.15
C PHE A 572 -9.05 -5.39 -15.85
N ARG A 573 -9.77 -4.49 -15.17
CA ARG A 573 -10.84 -3.63 -15.74
C ARG A 573 -11.87 -4.36 -16.62
N ASN A 574 -12.26 -5.59 -16.26
CA ASN A 574 -13.21 -6.40 -17.05
C ASN A 574 -14.56 -6.60 -16.32
N GLY A 575 -15.62 -6.94 -17.07
CA GLY A 575 -16.97 -7.07 -16.51
C GLY A 575 -17.10 -8.17 -15.43
N VAL A 576 -16.31 -9.25 -15.54
CA VAL A 576 -16.32 -10.36 -14.59
C VAL A 576 -15.74 -9.94 -13.23
N THR A 577 -14.64 -9.18 -13.22
CA THR A 577 -14.01 -8.70 -11.98
C THR A 577 -14.89 -7.66 -11.25
N MET A 578 -15.66 -6.85 -11.99
CA MET A 578 -16.66 -5.96 -11.40
C MET A 578 -17.79 -6.72 -10.69
N LEU A 579 -18.26 -7.84 -11.24
CA LEU A 579 -19.24 -8.69 -10.57
C LEU A 579 -18.69 -9.32 -9.28
N LEU A 580 -17.42 -9.75 -9.28
CA LEU A 580 -16.75 -10.27 -8.08
C LEU A 580 -16.63 -9.22 -6.97
N VAL A 581 -16.35 -7.96 -7.34
CA VAL A 581 -16.34 -6.83 -6.40
C VAL A 581 -17.71 -6.63 -5.76
N LEU A 582 -18.78 -6.58 -6.55
CA LEU A 582 -20.14 -6.40 -6.03
C LEU A 582 -20.53 -7.54 -5.06
N LEU A 583 -20.19 -8.78 -5.38
CA LEU A 583 -20.43 -9.91 -4.49
C LEU A 583 -19.62 -9.81 -3.18
N ALA A 584 -18.37 -9.34 -3.25
CA ALA A 584 -17.53 -9.10 -2.09
C ALA A 584 -18.12 -7.98 -1.20
N ASP A 585 -18.61 -6.89 -1.78
CA ASP A 585 -19.24 -5.78 -1.07
C ASP A 585 -20.53 -6.21 -0.35
N VAL A 586 -21.38 -6.99 -1.03
CA VAL A 586 -22.59 -7.59 -0.41
C VAL A 586 -22.20 -8.52 0.74
N GLY A 587 -21.14 -9.31 0.58
CA GLY A 587 -20.62 -10.18 1.63
C GLY A 587 -20.14 -9.40 2.86
N VAL A 588 -19.39 -8.32 2.66
CA VAL A 588 -18.94 -7.43 3.74
C VAL A 588 -20.13 -6.76 4.43
N PHE A 589 -21.09 -6.24 3.65
CA PHE A 589 -22.30 -5.64 4.19
C PHE A 589 -23.07 -6.61 5.09
N TYR A 590 -23.25 -7.86 4.64
CA TYR A 590 -23.90 -8.90 5.43
C TYR A 590 -23.17 -9.18 6.75
N VAL A 591 -21.83 -9.33 6.71
CA VAL A 591 -21.02 -9.59 7.92
C VAL A 591 -21.12 -8.46 8.93
N VAL A 592 -21.03 -7.20 8.48
CA VAL A 592 -21.12 -6.02 9.34
C VAL A 592 -22.51 -5.88 9.96
N LEU A 593 -23.57 -5.97 9.13
CA LEU A 593 -24.95 -5.85 9.59
C LEU A 593 -25.30 -6.94 10.61
N ASN A 594 -24.95 -8.19 10.32
CA ASN A 594 -25.21 -9.30 11.22
C ASN A 594 -24.43 -9.13 12.54
N GLY A 595 -23.17 -8.67 12.48
CA GLY A 595 -22.37 -8.36 13.67
C GLY A 595 -23.00 -7.29 14.57
N LEU A 596 -23.63 -6.26 14.00
CA LEU A 596 -24.35 -5.22 14.75
C LEU A 596 -25.64 -5.77 15.39
N LEU A 597 -26.45 -6.50 14.62
CA LEU A 597 -27.68 -7.10 15.12
C LEU A 597 -27.43 -8.08 16.28
N LEU A 598 -26.34 -8.84 16.23
CA LEU A 598 -25.94 -9.75 17.31
C LEU A 598 -25.54 -9.00 18.59
N LYS A 599 -24.80 -7.90 18.47
CA LYS A 599 -24.43 -7.08 19.64
C LYS A 599 -25.63 -6.44 20.31
N GLU A 600 -26.60 -5.98 19.53
CA GLU A 600 -27.84 -5.40 20.04
C GLU A 600 -28.64 -6.43 20.84
N LYS A 601 -28.73 -7.69 20.37
CA LYS A 601 -29.36 -8.80 21.12
C LYS A 601 -28.69 -9.04 22.47
N LEU A 602 -27.35 -9.09 22.50
CA LEU A 602 -26.59 -9.28 23.74
C LEU A 602 -26.80 -8.10 24.71
N LYS A 603 -26.76 -6.87 24.20
CA LYS A 603 -26.99 -5.66 24.99
C LYS A 603 -28.37 -5.67 25.66
N LYS A 604 -29.43 -5.95 24.89
CA LYS A 604 -30.79 -6.04 25.43
C LYS A 604 -30.90 -7.07 26.55
N GLY A 605 -30.28 -8.24 26.37
CA GLY A 605 -30.30 -9.26 27.41
C GLY A 605 -29.58 -8.86 28.70
N ILE A 606 -28.46 -8.14 28.58
CA ILE A 606 -27.76 -7.58 29.74
C ILE A 606 -28.62 -6.51 30.42
N GLU A 607 -29.30 -5.65 29.65
CA GLU A 607 -30.20 -4.62 30.19
C GLU A 607 -31.38 -5.23 30.95
N GLU A 608 -32.03 -6.27 30.42
CA GLU A 608 -33.12 -6.99 31.10
C GLU A 608 -32.67 -7.59 32.45
N ILE A 609 -31.52 -8.25 32.47
CA ILE A 609 -30.95 -8.83 33.70
C ILE A 609 -30.61 -7.71 34.71
N ALA A 610 -30.02 -6.60 34.24
CA ALA A 610 -29.68 -5.46 35.08
C ALA A 610 -30.91 -4.75 35.67
N LEU A 611 -32.05 -4.79 34.97
CA LEU A 611 -33.34 -4.28 35.45
C LEU A 611 -34.05 -5.23 36.43
N GLY A 612 -33.46 -6.38 36.74
CA GLY A 612 -33.99 -7.36 37.69
C GLY A 612 -34.90 -8.42 37.07
N ASN A 613 -35.03 -8.46 35.73
CA ASN A 613 -35.77 -9.49 35.03
C ASN A 613 -34.92 -10.77 34.88
N MET A 614 -34.88 -11.55 35.97
CA MET A 614 -34.02 -12.72 36.12
C MET A 614 -34.50 -13.95 35.35
N GLU A 615 -35.74 -13.93 34.86
CA GLU A 615 -36.30 -14.96 33.99
C GLU A 615 -35.88 -14.78 32.52
N TYR A 616 -35.40 -13.58 32.16
CA TYR A 616 -34.98 -13.30 30.80
C TYR A 616 -33.69 -14.06 30.44
N GLN A 617 -33.79 -14.92 29.43
CA GLN A 617 -32.64 -15.60 28.85
C GLN A 617 -32.34 -15.09 27.45
N ILE A 618 -31.06 -14.82 27.18
CA ILE A 618 -30.59 -14.43 25.86
C ILE A 618 -30.80 -15.60 24.89
N PRO A 619 -31.56 -15.42 23.79
CA PRO A 619 -31.77 -16.48 22.80
C PRO A 619 -30.46 -16.91 22.15
N LEU A 620 -30.13 -18.20 22.22
CA LEU A 620 -28.89 -18.75 21.66
C LEU A 620 -28.95 -18.93 20.13
N GLN A 621 -30.14 -18.83 19.53
CA GLN A 621 -30.35 -19.13 18.12
C GLN A 621 -29.69 -18.09 17.20
N GLY A 622 -28.84 -18.58 16.29
CA GLY A 622 -28.07 -17.75 15.35
C GLY A 622 -26.76 -17.20 15.93
N LEU A 623 -26.46 -17.43 17.22
CA LEU A 623 -25.16 -17.12 17.80
C LEU A 623 -24.16 -18.24 17.50
N ARG A 624 -22.91 -17.86 17.17
CA ARG A 624 -21.81 -18.79 16.89
C ARG A 624 -20.52 -18.30 17.53
N GLY A 625 -19.60 -19.23 17.82
CA GLY A 625 -18.26 -18.92 18.30
C GLY A 625 -18.26 -18.19 19.65
N GLU A 626 -17.51 -17.08 19.74
CA GLU A 626 -17.38 -16.31 20.99
C GLU A 626 -18.70 -15.70 21.46
N ASN A 627 -19.60 -15.29 20.55
CA ASN A 627 -20.87 -14.68 20.91
C ASN A 627 -21.84 -15.67 21.57
N LEU A 628 -21.78 -16.96 21.18
CA LEU A 628 -22.57 -18.02 21.81
C LEU A 628 -22.10 -18.25 23.25
N LYS A 629 -20.79 -18.43 23.43
CA LYS A 629 -20.18 -18.59 24.76
C LYS A 629 -20.49 -17.42 25.68
N LEU A 630 -20.46 -16.20 25.16
CA LEU A 630 -20.77 -15.01 25.93
C LEU A 630 -22.24 -14.99 26.38
N ALA A 631 -23.18 -15.35 25.50
CA ALA A 631 -24.61 -15.47 25.86
C ALA A 631 -24.85 -16.58 26.91
N GLU A 632 -24.19 -17.74 26.77
CA GLU A 632 -24.26 -18.83 27.75
C GLU A 632 -23.76 -18.39 29.13
N MET A 633 -22.63 -17.68 29.19
CA MET A 633 -22.09 -17.15 30.44
C MET A 633 -23.05 -16.15 31.09
N ILE A 634 -23.65 -15.25 30.31
CA ILE A 634 -24.60 -14.26 30.83
C ILE A 634 -25.86 -14.95 31.38
N ASN A 635 -26.42 -15.93 30.66
CA ASN A 635 -27.57 -16.71 31.13
C ASN A 635 -27.22 -17.50 32.41
N GLY A 636 -26.01 -18.05 32.51
CA GLY A 636 -25.52 -18.71 33.72
C GLY A 636 -25.43 -17.77 34.92
N ILE A 637 -24.98 -16.52 34.72
CA ILE A 637 -24.94 -15.48 35.75
C ILE A 637 -26.35 -15.15 36.25
N ALA A 638 -27.32 -14.95 35.34
CA ALA A 638 -28.70 -14.65 35.71
C ALA A 638 -29.30 -15.76 36.59
N ASN A 639 -29.11 -17.03 36.20
CA ASN A 639 -29.61 -18.17 36.96
C ASN A 639 -28.94 -18.30 38.35
N GLY A 640 -27.61 -18.18 38.42
CA GLY A 640 -26.89 -18.25 39.68
C GLY A 640 -27.28 -17.14 40.66
N PHE A 641 -27.52 -15.92 40.15
CA PHE A 641 -28.00 -14.81 40.97
C PHE A 641 -29.44 -15.05 41.46
N HIS A 642 -30.32 -15.62 40.63
CA HIS A 642 -31.69 -15.98 41.02
C HIS A 642 -31.73 -16.95 42.19
N MET A 643 -30.95 -18.03 42.11
CA MET A 643 -30.85 -19.01 43.21
C MET A 643 -30.35 -18.39 44.52
N ALA A 644 -29.33 -17.51 44.43
CA ALA A 644 -28.77 -16.86 45.62
C ALA A 644 -29.78 -15.92 46.32
N VAL A 645 -30.61 -15.21 45.54
CA VAL A 645 -31.67 -14.34 46.08
C VAL A 645 -32.75 -15.17 46.77
N GLU A 646 -33.19 -16.27 46.18
CA GLU A 646 -34.21 -17.14 46.76
C GLU A 646 -33.77 -17.75 48.10
N GLU A 647 -32.52 -18.23 48.16
CA GLU A 647 -31.93 -18.78 49.39
C GLU A 647 -31.83 -17.71 50.50
N ALA A 648 -31.39 -16.50 50.15
CA ALA A 648 -31.33 -15.38 51.09
C ALA A 648 -32.72 -15.02 51.64
N MET A 649 -33.74 -14.97 50.78
CA MET A 649 -35.12 -14.70 51.20
C MET A 649 -35.68 -15.79 52.13
N LYS A 650 -35.39 -17.07 51.85
CA LYS A 650 -35.79 -18.19 52.72
C LYS A 650 -35.16 -18.06 54.12
N ASN A 651 -33.86 -17.78 54.19
CA ASN A 651 -33.16 -17.60 55.46
C ASN A 651 -33.69 -16.40 56.26
N GLU A 652 -34.05 -15.31 55.61
CA GLU A 652 -34.57 -14.12 56.29
C GLU A 652 -35.97 -14.33 56.87
N ARG A 653 -36.83 -15.07 56.15
CA ARG A 653 -38.15 -15.51 56.67
C ARG A 653 -38.00 -16.36 57.93
N LEU A 654 -37.13 -17.38 57.90
CA LEU A 654 -36.87 -18.26 59.03
C LEU A 654 -36.38 -17.51 60.29
N LYS A 655 -35.53 -16.48 60.13
CA LYS A 655 -35.09 -15.64 61.26
C LYS A 655 -36.26 -14.87 61.89
N THR A 656 -37.14 -14.33 61.06
CA THR A 656 -38.27 -13.50 61.51
C THR A 656 -39.30 -14.35 62.27
N ASP A 657 -39.58 -15.57 61.78
CA ASP A 657 -40.50 -16.51 62.42
C ASP A 657 -39.98 -17.00 63.78
N LEU A 658 -38.66 -17.25 63.90
CA LEU A 658 -38.02 -17.63 65.17
C LEU A 658 -38.17 -16.54 66.23
N ILE A 659 -37.90 -15.28 65.89
CA ILE A 659 -38.01 -14.16 66.83
C ILE A 659 -39.46 -13.98 67.29
N THR A 660 -40.41 -14.07 66.37
CA THR A 660 -41.83 -13.80 66.64
C THR A 660 -42.44 -14.87 67.56
N ASN A 661 -42.20 -16.15 67.27
CA ASN A 661 -42.78 -17.27 68.02
C ASN A 661 -42.15 -17.44 69.41
N VAL A 662 -40.83 -17.31 69.53
CA VAL A 662 -40.12 -17.38 70.83
C VAL A 662 -40.58 -16.26 71.76
N SER A 663 -40.73 -15.04 71.24
CA SER A 663 -41.13 -13.88 72.04
C SER A 663 -42.49 -14.09 72.71
N HIS A 664 -43.44 -14.70 71.99
CA HIS A 664 -44.77 -15.00 72.51
C HIS A 664 -44.73 -16.06 73.63
N ASP A 665 -43.96 -17.12 73.43
CA ASP A 665 -43.90 -18.27 74.35
C ASP A 665 -43.08 -18.00 75.61
N ILE A 666 -42.15 -17.04 75.58
CA ILE A 666 -41.47 -16.52 76.79
C ILE A 666 -42.39 -15.59 77.59
N LYS A 667 -43.15 -14.71 76.91
CA LYS A 667 -43.99 -13.70 77.58
C LYS A 667 -45.08 -14.30 78.48
N THR A 668 -45.67 -15.42 78.05
CA THR A 668 -46.79 -16.07 78.76
C THR A 668 -46.43 -16.61 80.17
N PRO A 669 -45.40 -17.48 80.34
CA PRO A 669 -44.99 -17.92 81.67
C PRO A 669 -44.42 -16.78 82.52
N LEU A 670 -43.68 -15.84 81.91
CA LEU A 670 -43.13 -14.69 82.63
C LEU A 670 -44.23 -13.80 83.25
N THR A 671 -45.30 -13.54 82.49
CA THR A 671 -46.46 -12.76 82.99
C THR A 671 -47.16 -13.50 84.14
N SER A 672 -47.25 -14.83 84.05
CA SER A 672 -47.82 -15.66 85.12
C SER A 672 -46.95 -15.58 86.39
N ILE A 673 -45.63 -15.69 86.26
CA ILE A 673 -44.70 -15.57 87.39
C ILE A 673 -44.84 -14.21 88.08
N ILE A 674 -44.88 -13.12 87.30
CA ILE A 674 -45.07 -11.77 87.83
C ILE A 674 -46.40 -11.65 88.60
N ASN A 675 -47.49 -12.21 88.06
CA ASN A 675 -48.80 -12.19 88.71
C ASN A 675 -48.82 -12.98 90.02
N TYR A 676 -48.28 -14.20 90.06
CA TYR A 676 -48.24 -14.99 91.30
C TYR A 676 -47.32 -14.38 92.36
N VAL A 677 -46.18 -13.78 91.97
CA VAL A 677 -45.34 -13.00 92.89
C VAL A 677 -46.10 -11.77 93.44
N ALA A 678 -46.90 -11.09 92.60
CA ALA A 678 -47.74 -9.98 93.05
C ALA A 678 -48.82 -10.43 94.05
N ILE A 679 -49.46 -11.58 93.82
CA ILE A 679 -50.42 -12.19 94.75
C ILE A 679 -49.74 -12.54 96.08
N LEU A 680 -48.55 -13.18 96.04
CA LEU A 680 -47.79 -13.52 97.24
C LEU A 680 -47.41 -12.29 98.08
N LYS A 681 -47.03 -11.17 97.44
CA LYS A 681 -46.71 -9.91 98.14
C LYS A 681 -47.89 -9.30 98.90
N GLN A 682 -49.12 -9.63 98.51
CA GLN A 682 -50.35 -9.11 99.13
C GLN A 682 -51.01 -10.11 100.09
N SER A 683 -50.47 -11.33 100.21
CA SER A 683 -51.02 -12.41 101.03
C SER A 683 -50.31 -12.50 102.38
N ASP A 684 -51.04 -12.88 103.44
CA ASP A 684 -50.46 -13.14 104.76
C ASP A 684 -49.75 -14.51 104.77
N ILE A 685 -48.53 -14.57 105.31
CA ILE A 685 -47.62 -15.73 105.23
C ILE A 685 -48.22 -16.99 105.87
N ALA A 686 -49.19 -16.84 106.77
CA ALA A 686 -49.89 -17.95 107.41
C ALA A 686 -51.02 -18.60 106.55
N ASP A 687 -51.33 -18.09 105.35
CA ASP A 687 -52.38 -18.65 104.50
C ASP A 687 -51.93 -20.00 103.86
N PRO A 688 -52.64 -21.11 104.10
CA PRO A 688 -52.31 -22.42 103.51
C PRO A 688 -52.33 -22.44 101.97
N LYS A 689 -52.92 -21.44 101.30
CA LYS A 689 -52.90 -21.30 99.83
C LYS A 689 -51.57 -20.82 99.26
N ILE A 690 -50.69 -20.23 100.07
CA ILE A 690 -49.37 -19.74 99.63
C ILE A 690 -48.51 -20.87 99.07
N GLN A 691 -48.57 -22.05 99.68
CA GLN A 691 -47.82 -23.21 99.20
C GLN A 691 -48.23 -23.56 97.76
N GLY A 692 -49.53 -23.57 97.46
CA GLY A 692 -50.01 -23.80 96.09
C GLY A 692 -49.58 -22.73 95.09
N TYR A 693 -49.44 -21.47 95.50
CA TYR A 693 -48.90 -20.42 94.63
C TYR A 693 -47.39 -20.56 94.39
N LEU A 694 -46.64 -21.00 95.40
CA LEU A 694 -45.21 -21.31 95.27
C LEU A 694 -45.00 -22.50 94.33
N ASP A 695 -45.80 -23.56 94.44
CA ASP A 695 -45.72 -24.73 93.55
C ASP A 695 -46.03 -24.33 92.09
N ILE A 696 -47.02 -23.45 91.86
CA ILE A 696 -47.31 -22.92 90.52
C ILE A 696 -46.17 -22.04 90.00
N LEU A 697 -45.59 -21.19 90.85
CA LEU A 697 -44.44 -20.36 90.49
C LEU A 697 -43.23 -21.20 90.09
N GLU A 698 -42.91 -22.22 90.88
CA GLU A 698 -41.83 -23.16 90.60
C GLU A 698 -42.06 -23.86 89.26
N ALA A 699 -43.27 -24.39 89.02
CA ALA A 699 -43.63 -25.01 87.75
C ALA A 699 -43.49 -24.04 86.55
N LYS A 700 -43.91 -22.78 86.68
CA LYS A 700 -43.79 -21.77 85.60
C LYS A 700 -42.35 -21.32 85.38
N ALA A 701 -41.55 -21.17 86.44
CA ALA A 701 -40.13 -20.82 86.35
C ALA A 701 -39.32 -21.94 85.70
N GLN A 702 -39.57 -23.20 86.08
CA GLN A 702 -38.93 -24.36 85.49
C GLN A 702 -39.31 -24.51 84.01
N ARG A 703 -40.58 -24.28 83.65
CA ARG A 703 -41.02 -24.26 82.25
C ARG A 703 -40.32 -23.17 81.42
N LEU A 704 -40.14 -21.97 81.97
CA LEU A 704 -39.43 -20.89 81.28
C LEU A 704 -37.95 -21.20 81.09
N LYS A 705 -37.31 -21.84 82.09
CA LYS A 705 -35.93 -22.32 81.99
C LYS A 705 -35.77 -23.29 80.82
N THR A 706 -36.59 -24.34 80.76
CA THR A 706 -36.54 -25.33 79.67
C THR A 706 -36.78 -24.69 78.30
N LEU A 707 -37.76 -23.79 78.17
CA LEU A 707 -38.01 -23.07 76.92
C LEU A 707 -36.79 -22.25 76.46
N THR A 708 -36.10 -21.59 77.39
CA THR A 708 -34.92 -20.78 77.07
C THR A 708 -33.75 -21.67 76.64
N GLU A 709 -33.53 -22.78 77.34
CA GLU A 709 -32.50 -23.77 76.99
C GLU A 709 -32.76 -24.39 75.60
N ASP A 710 -34.00 -24.78 75.30
CA ASP A 710 -34.41 -25.32 73.99
C ASP A 710 -34.19 -24.31 72.85
N VAL A 711 -34.50 -23.03 73.06
CA VAL A 711 -34.30 -21.97 72.05
C VAL A 711 -32.82 -21.72 71.77
N VAL A 712 -32.00 -21.67 72.82
CA VAL A 712 -30.54 -21.50 72.68
C VAL A 712 -29.93 -22.71 71.96
N GLU A 713 -30.38 -23.92 72.31
CA GLU A 713 -29.95 -25.16 71.65
C GLU A 713 -30.36 -25.15 70.17
N ALA A 714 -31.62 -24.88 69.85
CA ALA A 714 -32.11 -24.78 68.48
C ALA A 714 -31.35 -23.73 67.65
N SER A 715 -30.99 -22.59 68.25
CA SER A 715 -30.19 -21.54 67.60
C SER A 715 -28.75 -21.98 67.30
N LYS A 716 -28.08 -22.64 68.26
CA LYS A 716 -26.72 -23.18 68.06
C LYS A 716 -26.70 -24.28 67.00
N VAL A 717 -27.68 -25.18 67.05
CA VAL A 717 -27.88 -26.24 66.06
C VAL A 717 -28.13 -25.65 64.67
N SER A 718 -28.96 -24.60 64.55
CA SER A 718 -29.28 -23.96 63.27
C SER A 718 -28.14 -23.16 62.64
N SER A 719 -27.26 -22.60 63.47
CA SER A 719 -26.11 -21.81 63.01
C SER A 719 -24.88 -22.67 62.75
N GLY A 720 -24.95 -23.99 63.00
CA GLY A 720 -23.81 -24.90 62.96
C GLY A 720 -22.78 -24.64 64.05
N ASN A 721 -23.08 -23.77 65.02
CA ASN A 721 -22.16 -23.37 66.09
C ASN A 721 -22.29 -24.29 67.32
N ILE A 722 -22.20 -25.61 67.07
CA ILE A 722 -22.23 -26.66 68.08
C ILE A 722 -21.00 -27.56 67.89
N SER A 723 -20.27 -27.80 68.98
CA SER A 723 -19.17 -28.77 68.99
C SER A 723 -19.74 -30.14 69.35
N LEU A 724 -19.37 -31.17 68.58
CA LEU A 724 -19.76 -32.56 68.80
C LEU A 724 -18.53 -33.37 69.26
N GLU A 725 -18.68 -34.10 70.35
CA GLU A 725 -17.64 -34.99 70.88
C GLU A 725 -18.01 -36.44 70.53
N TYR A 726 -17.54 -36.90 69.38
CA TYR A 726 -17.86 -38.24 68.88
C TYR A 726 -17.18 -39.35 69.69
N MET A 727 -17.94 -40.38 70.01
CA MET A 727 -17.49 -41.60 70.67
C MET A 727 -18.30 -42.81 70.19
N ASP A 728 -17.78 -44.02 70.42
CA ASP A 728 -18.51 -45.26 70.14
C ASP A 728 -19.52 -45.51 71.27
N VAL A 729 -20.80 -45.48 70.93
CA VAL A 729 -21.93 -45.63 71.86
C VAL A 729 -22.72 -46.88 71.49
N ASP A 730 -22.96 -47.76 72.47
CA ASP A 730 -23.90 -48.87 72.29
C ASP A 730 -25.34 -48.39 72.51
N LEU A 731 -26.14 -48.37 71.45
CA LEU A 731 -27.55 -47.97 71.53
C LEU A 731 -28.41 -48.96 72.33
N VAL A 732 -27.98 -50.21 72.50
CA VAL A 732 -28.69 -51.18 73.36
C VAL A 732 -28.70 -50.67 74.81
N GLU A 733 -27.52 -50.35 75.35
CA GLU A 733 -27.36 -49.84 76.71
C GLU A 733 -28.06 -48.49 76.90
N MET A 734 -27.89 -47.58 75.92
CA MET A 734 -28.47 -46.25 76.00
C MET A 734 -30.01 -46.28 76.00
N ILE A 735 -30.64 -47.13 75.18
CA ILE A 735 -32.11 -47.29 75.17
C ILE A 735 -32.61 -47.90 76.47
N GLN A 736 -31.90 -48.90 77.04
CA GLN A 736 -32.26 -49.47 78.34
C GLN A 736 -32.19 -48.43 79.46
N GLN A 737 -31.17 -47.57 79.44
CA GLN A 737 -31.08 -46.46 80.38
C GLN A 737 -32.22 -45.45 80.17
N THR A 738 -32.54 -45.09 78.92
CA THR A 738 -33.67 -44.19 78.60
C THR A 738 -35.01 -44.79 79.05
N GLU A 739 -35.22 -46.09 78.88
CA GLU A 739 -36.40 -46.79 79.38
C GLU A 739 -36.52 -46.67 80.90
N GLY A 740 -35.43 -46.93 81.62
CA GLY A 740 -35.38 -46.82 83.09
C GLY A 740 -35.68 -45.40 83.58
N GLU A 741 -35.11 -44.38 82.93
CA GLU A 741 -35.34 -42.97 83.29
C GLU A 741 -36.75 -42.48 82.96
N MET A 742 -37.43 -43.08 81.97
CA MET A 742 -38.79 -42.72 81.58
C MET A 742 -39.87 -43.59 82.23
N ALA A 743 -39.49 -44.61 83.02
CA ALA A 743 -40.41 -45.58 83.60
C ALA A 743 -41.53 -44.93 84.42
N GLU A 744 -41.19 -43.99 85.33
CA GLU A 744 -42.17 -43.28 86.16
C GLU A 744 -43.18 -42.48 85.31
N LYS A 745 -42.73 -41.86 84.21
CA LYS A 745 -43.60 -41.10 83.30
C LYS A 745 -44.54 -42.01 82.50
N PHE A 746 -44.06 -43.18 82.07
CA PHE A 746 -44.90 -44.17 81.39
C PHE A 746 -45.92 -44.80 82.36
N GLU A 747 -45.51 -45.14 83.59
CA GLU A 747 -46.39 -45.67 84.63
C GLU A 747 -47.49 -44.67 85.01
N ALA A 748 -47.17 -43.38 85.14
CA ALA A 748 -48.13 -42.33 85.45
C ALA A 748 -49.31 -42.26 84.45
N ARG A 749 -49.11 -42.73 83.20
CA ARG A 749 -50.16 -42.80 82.17
C ARG A 749 -50.58 -44.22 81.80
N ASN A 750 -50.18 -45.22 82.60
CA ASN A 750 -50.45 -46.64 82.36
C ASN A 750 -50.00 -47.11 80.95
N LEU A 751 -48.88 -46.58 80.46
CA LEU A 751 -48.30 -46.94 79.17
C LEU A 751 -47.34 -48.13 79.36
N LYS A 752 -47.52 -49.18 78.56
CA LYS A 752 -46.64 -50.35 78.61
C LYS A 752 -45.56 -50.26 77.54
N MET A 753 -44.32 -50.06 77.96
CA MET A 753 -43.16 -50.09 77.06
C MET A 753 -42.86 -51.53 76.61
N ILE A 754 -42.65 -51.72 75.31
CA ILE A 754 -42.22 -52.98 74.70
C ILE A 754 -40.91 -52.70 73.96
N VAL A 755 -39.80 -53.17 74.52
CA VAL A 755 -38.46 -52.93 74.01
C VAL A 755 -37.93 -54.21 73.37
N ASN A 756 -37.65 -54.15 72.06
CA ASN A 756 -37.10 -55.25 71.28
C ASN A 756 -35.67 -54.86 70.86
N LEU A 757 -34.67 -55.45 71.50
CA LEU A 757 -33.25 -55.17 71.26
C LEU A 757 -32.55 -56.40 70.65
N PRO A 758 -31.55 -56.19 69.77
CA PRO A 758 -30.71 -57.28 69.30
C PRO A 758 -29.86 -57.84 70.44
N ALA A 759 -29.44 -59.11 70.32
CA ALA A 759 -28.52 -59.73 71.27
C ALA A 759 -27.06 -59.21 71.11
N GLU A 760 -26.74 -58.66 69.94
CA GLU A 760 -25.43 -58.06 69.65
C GLU A 760 -25.41 -56.56 70.02
N PRO A 761 -24.28 -56.02 70.52
CA PRO A 761 -24.08 -54.58 70.71
C PRO A 761 -24.33 -53.79 69.42
N ALA A 762 -25.14 -52.73 69.52
CA ALA A 762 -25.51 -51.88 68.39
C ALA A 762 -24.72 -50.57 68.45
N VAL A 763 -23.43 -50.67 68.11
CA VAL A 763 -22.47 -49.56 68.28
C VAL A 763 -22.55 -48.56 67.13
N VAL A 764 -22.68 -47.27 67.46
CA VAL A 764 -22.70 -46.13 66.54
C VAL A 764 -21.69 -45.07 66.96
N HIS A 765 -21.10 -44.34 66.00
CA HIS A 765 -20.11 -43.29 66.27
C HIS A 765 -20.79 -41.92 66.35
N VAL A 766 -21.17 -41.50 67.57
CA VAL A 766 -22.01 -40.32 67.83
C VAL A 766 -21.55 -39.57 69.08
N ASP A 767 -22.06 -38.37 69.32
CA ASP A 767 -21.89 -37.71 70.61
C ASP A 767 -22.91 -38.28 71.60
N GLY A 768 -22.43 -38.97 72.64
CA GLY A 768 -23.30 -39.65 73.60
C GLY A 768 -24.30 -38.73 74.30
N ARG A 769 -23.93 -37.48 74.59
CA ARG A 769 -24.82 -36.52 75.25
C ARG A 769 -25.90 -36.02 74.29
N ARG A 770 -25.54 -35.79 73.03
CA ARG A 770 -26.51 -35.36 71.99
C ARG A 770 -27.41 -36.50 71.55
N MET A 771 -26.90 -37.72 71.47
CA MET A 771 -27.70 -38.90 71.18
C MET A 771 -28.69 -39.19 72.32
N TRP A 772 -28.27 -39.07 73.57
CA TRP A 772 -29.18 -39.12 74.72
C TRP A 772 -30.31 -38.08 74.59
N ARG A 773 -29.98 -36.84 74.21
CA ARG A 773 -30.95 -35.76 73.99
C ARG A 773 -31.93 -36.08 72.85
N VAL A 774 -31.48 -36.75 71.79
CA VAL A 774 -32.36 -37.25 70.71
C VAL A 774 -33.37 -38.27 71.28
N LEU A 775 -32.89 -39.24 72.06
CA LEU A 775 -33.73 -40.26 72.70
C LEU A 775 -34.71 -39.63 73.70
N GLU A 776 -34.24 -38.72 74.57
CA GLU A 776 -35.06 -38.00 75.54
C GLU A 776 -36.23 -37.27 74.85
N ASN A 777 -35.97 -36.59 73.72
CA ASN A 777 -37.00 -35.88 72.98
C ASN A 777 -38.07 -36.82 72.38
N ILE A 778 -37.66 -37.93 71.77
CA ILE A 778 -38.61 -38.88 71.14
C ILE A 778 -39.36 -39.73 72.18
N PHE A 779 -38.69 -40.22 73.23
CA PHE A 779 -39.32 -40.98 74.31
C PHE A 779 -40.19 -40.08 75.18
N GLY A 780 -39.74 -38.85 75.46
CA GLY A 780 -40.54 -37.84 76.15
C GLY A 780 -41.81 -37.47 75.39
N ASN A 781 -41.74 -37.38 74.06
CA ASN A 781 -42.93 -37.20 73.23
C ASN A 781 -43.88 -38.41 73.31
N ALA A 782 -43.35 -39.64 73.25
CA ALA A 782 -44.18 -40.84 73.41
C ALA A 782 -44.86 -40.89 74.78
N ALA A 783 -44.14 -40.61 75.86
CA ALA A 783 -44.71 -40.60 77.22
C ALA A 783 -45.82 -39.54 77.37
N LYS A 784 -45.70 -38.41 76.69
CA LYS A 784 -46.65 -37.30 76.82
C LYS A 784 -47.86 -37.38 75.91
N TYR A 785 -47.72 -37.90 74.69
CA TYR A 785 -48.76 -37.84 73.68
C TYR A 785 -49.36 -39.21 73.32
N ALA A 786 -48.81 -40.31 73.82
CA ALA A 786 -49.41 -41.62 73.62
C ALA A 786 -50.75 -41.76 74.36
N MET A 787 -51.69 -42.48 73.75
CA MET A 787 -52.99 -42.80 74.33
C MET A 787 -52.82 -43.60 75.64
N PRO A 788 -53.35 -43.14 76.78
CA PRO A 788 -53.24 -43.86 78.05
C PRO A 788 -53.71 -45.32 77.97
N GLY A 789 -53.04 -46.22 78.69
CA GLY A 789 -53.38 -47.65 78.67
C GLY A 789 -52.89 -48.44 77.44
N THR A 790 -52.19 -47.80 76.50
CA THR A 790 -51.66 -48.44 75.29
C THR A 790 -50.19 -48.85 75.42
N ARG A 791 -49.64 -49.42 74.35
CA ARG A 791 -48.25 -49.88 74.28
C ARG A 791 -47.40 -48.90 73.46
N VAL A 792 -46.17 -48.68 73.91
CA VAL A 792 -45.13 -47.96 73.16
C VAL A 792 -44.07 -48.98 72.75
N TYR A 793 -43.74 -49.04 71.46
CA TYR A 793 -42.78 -50.00 70.92
C TYR A 793 -41.47 -49.30 70.58
N ALA A 794 -40.36 -49.75 71.16
CA ALA A 794 -39.01 -49.40 70.73
C ALA A 794 -38.34 -50.63 70.12
N ASP A 795 -38.23 -50.64 68.80
CA ASP A 795 -37.57 -51.71 68.06
C ASP A 795 -36.18 -51.22 67.62
N LEU A 796 -35.11 -51.83 68.12
CA LEU A 796 -33.77 -51.63 67.60
C LEU A 796 -33.41 -52.80 66.68
N LYS A 797 -33.06 -52.50 65.43
CA LYS A 797 -32.62 -53.48 64.44
C LYS A 797 -31.19 -53.19 64.00
N LEU A 798 -30.45 -54.27 63.84
CA LEU A 798 -29.07 -54.24 63.42
C LEU A 798 -29.00 -54.88 62.03
N GLU A 799 -28.70 -54.05 61.04
CA GLU A 799 -28.51 -54.44 59.65
C GLU A 799 -27.00 -54.50 59.33
N GLU A 800 -26.63 -54.92 58.12
CA GLU A 800 -25.22 -55.14 57.74
C GLU A 800 -24.34 -53.88 57.93
N ASP A 801 -24.86 -52.71 57.53
CA ASP A 801 -24.14 -51.44 57.55
C ASP A 801 -24.79 -50.36 58.44
N THR A 802 -25.96 -50.62 59.02
CA THR A 802 -26.74 -49.61 59.76
C THR A 802 -27.38 -50.14 61.04
N VAL A 803 -27.60 -49.24 61.99
CA VAL A 803 -28.42 -49.47 63.19
C VAL A 803 -29.69 -48.62 63.07
N ASP A 804 -30.85 -49.30 63.09
CA ASP A 804 -32.17 -48.72 62.88
C ASP A 804 -33.00 -48.77 64.18
N LEU A 805 -33.26 -47.63 64.79
CA LEU A 805 -34.19 -47.47 65.92
C LEU A 805 -35.55 -47.02 65.41
N SER A 806 -36.61 -47.74 65.78
CA SER A 806 -37.99 -47.39 65.50
C SER A 806 -38.79 -47.25 66.78
N LEU A 807 -39.27 -46.03 67.07
CA LEU A 807 -40.17 -45.75 68.19
C LEU A 807 -41.59 -45.53 67.67
N LYS A 808 -42.57 -46.29 68.18
CA LYS A 808 -43.97 -46.26 67.72
C LYS A 808 -44.94 -46.17 68.89
N ASN A 809 -45.95 -45.31 68.78
CA ASN A 809 -47.07 -45.26 69.71
C ASN A 809 -48.37 -44.89 68.98
N VAL A 810 -49.50 -45.20 69.60
CA VAL A 810 -50.81 -44.66 69.22
C VAL A 810 -50.99 -43.33 69.95
N SER A 811 -51.29 -42.26 69.23
CA SER A 811 -51.48 -40.92 69.79
C SER A 811 -52.83 -40.79 70.47
N GLU A 812 -52.90 -40.00 71.54
CA GLU A 812 -54.16 -39.70 72.26
C GLU A 812 -55.13 -38.84 71.43
N HIS A 813 -54.59 -38.02 70.53
CA HIS A 813 -55.33 -37.16 69.62
C HIS A 813 -54.96 -37.45 68.17
N GLN A 814 -55.93 -37.24 67.28
CA GLN A 814 -55.74 -37.42 65.84
C GLN A 814 -54.68 -36.46 65.30
N LEU A 815 -53.73 -36.99 64.53
CA LEU A 815 -52.64 -36.24 63.93
C LEU A 815 -53.07 -35.66 62.58
N ASN A 816 -53.57 -34.43 62.56
CA ASN A 816 -54.05 -33.73 61.35
C ASN A 816 -52.98 -32.84 60.69
N ILE A 817 -51.70 -33.15 60.87
CA ILE A 817 -50.55 -32.39 60.37
C ILE A 817 -49.64 -33.33 59.60
N SER A 818 -48.99 -32.85 58.53
CA SER A 818 -48.03 -33.66 57.77
C SER A 818 -46.77 -33.97 58.59
N ALA A 819 -46.08 -35.07 58.27
CA ALA A 819 -44.85 -35.44 58.97
C ALA A 819 -43.76 -34.36 58.83
N ASP A 820 -43.63 -33.76 57.65
CA ASP A 820 -42.65 -32.69 57.39
C ASP A 820 -42.96 -31.47 58.25
N GLU A 821 -44.23 -31.04 58.28
CA GLU A 821 -44.69 -29.91 59.08
C GLU A 821 -44.55 -30.16 60.59
N LEU A 822 -44.81 -31.38 61.08
CA LEU A 822 -44.65 -31.71 62.51
C LEU A 822 -43.17 -31.75 62.97
N THR A 823 -42.23 -31.91 62.02
CA THR A 823 -40.78 -31.79 62.28
C THR A 823 -40.25 -30.36 62.17
N GLU A 824 -41.06 -29.42 61.65
CA GLU A 824 -40.69 -28.01 61.65
C GLU A 824 -40.64 -27.42 63.06
N ARG A 825 -39.85 -26.36 63.21
CA ARG A 825 -39.65 -25.69 64.51
C ARG A 825 -40.92 -24.97 64.93
N PHE A 826 -41.25 -25.05 66.21
CA PHE A 826 -42.39 -24.39 66.84
C PHE A 826 -43.76 -24.89 66.38
N ILE A 827 -43.82 -25.97 65.59
CA ILE A 827 -45.07 -26.64 65.24
C ILE A 827 -45.46 -27.60 66.38
N ARG A 828 -46.76 -27.62 66.69
CA ARG A 828 -47.36 -28.55 67.66
C ARG A 828 -48.57 -29.21 67.02
N GLY A 829 -48.79 -30.48 67.35
CA GLY A 829 -49.91 -31.28 66.84
C GLY A 829 -51.29 -30.91 67.41
N ASP A 830 -51.35 -30.08 68.46
CA ASP A 830 -52.58 -29.72 69.16
C ASP A 830 -53.06 -28.29 68.86
N LEU A 831 -54.35 -28.14 68.52
CA LEU A 831 -54.96 -26.85 68.16
C LEU A 831 -55.11 -25.89 69.36
N SER A 832 -55.10 -26.38 70.61
CA SER A 832 -55.49 -25.57 71.78
C SER A 832 -54.36 -24.80 72.46
N ARG A 833 -53.09 -24.94 72.04
CA ARG A 833 -51.89 -24.30 72.66
C ARG A 833 -51.79 -24.42 74.20
N SER A 834 -52.63 -25.25 74.81
CA SER A 834 -52.80 -25.39 76.26
C SER A 834 -51.94 -26.51 76.82
N SER A 835 -51.43 -27.41 75.97
CA SER A 835 -50.50 -28.46 76.38
C SER A 835 -49.10 -27.87 76.65
N GLU A 836 -48.35 -28.51 77.56
CA GLU A 836 -46.94 -28.18 77.77
C GLU A 836 -46.11 -28.56 76.54
N GLY A 837 -44.92 -27.99 76.34
CA GLY A 837 -44.02 -28.30 75.21
C GLY A 837 -43.58 -27.05 74.41
N SER A 838 -42.33 -27.05 73.92
CA SER A 838 -41.72 -25.93 73.18
C SER A 838 -41.99 -25.96 71.68
N GLY A 839 -42.45 -27.09 71.13
CA GLY A 839 -42.52 -27.32 69.68
C GLY A 839 -41.12 -27.43 69.02
N LEU A 840 -40.05 -27.53 69.82
CA LEU A 840 -38.68 -27.61 69.33
C LEU A 840 -38.10 -29.03 69.42
N GLY A 841 -38.61 -29.89 70.29
CA GLY A 841 -38.02 -31.20 70.59
C GLY A 841 -37.81 -32.11 69.37
N LEU A 842 -38.81 -32.25 68.48
CA LEU A 842 -38.67 -33.05 67.26
C LEU A 842 -37.67 -32.44 66.27
N SER A 843 -37.70 -31.13 66.07
CA SER A 843 -36.78 -30.41 65.20
C SER A 843 -35.33 -30.47 65.69
N ILE A 844 -35.12 -30.44 67.02
CA ILE A 844 -33.81 -30.61 67.67
C ILE A 844 -33.35 -32.06 67.47
N ALA A 845 -34.21 -33.04 67.72
CA ALA A 845 -33.90 -34.46 67.51
C ALA A 845 -33.51 -34.75 66.05
N GLN A 846 -34.26 -34.23 65.08
CA GLN A 846 -33.97 -34.35 63.66
C GLN A 846 -32.63 -33.69 63.31
N SER A 847 -32.42 -32.44 63.74
CA SER A 847 -31.18 -31.70 63.42
C SER A 847 -29.95 -32.33 64.06
N LEU A 848 -30.03 -32.77 65.33
CA LEU A 848 -28.93 -33.47 66.02
C LEU A 848 -28.64 -34.83 65.38
N THR A 849 -29.67 -35.55 64.92
CA THR A 849 -29.47 -36.81 64.19
C THR A 849 -28.74 -36.57 62.87
N THR A 850 -29.20 -35.60 62.07
CA THR A 850 -28.59 -35.27 60.78
C THR A 850 -27.17 -34.73 60.91
N MET A 851 -26.89 -33.87 61.91
CA MET A 851 -25.53 -33.36 62.15
C MET A 851 -24.55 -34.46 62.58
N GLN A 852 -25.04 -35.53 63.20
CA GLN A 852 -24.24 -36.70 63.58
C GLN A 852 -24.17 -37.76 62.47
N GLY A 853 -24.59 -37.42 61.23
CA GLY A 853 -24.52 -38.32 60.08
C GLY A 853 -25.61 -39.40 60.03
N GLY A 854 -26.63 -39.31 60.88
CA GLY A 854 -27.80 -40.18 60.87
C GLY A 854 -28.93 -39.65 59.99
N THR A 855 -29.96 -40.46 59.79
CA THR A 855 -31.22 -40.06 59.16
C THR A 855 -32.37 -40.17 60.15
N PHE A 856 -33.23 -39.15 60.19
CA PHE A 856 -34.40 -39.07 61.04
C PHE A 856 -35.64 -38.94 60.17
N ASN A 857 -36.51 -39.95 60.19
CA ASN A 857 -37.74 -39.99 59.39
C ASN A 857 -38.95 -40.13 60.31
N LEU A 858 -39.93 -39.25 60.12
CA LEU A 858 -41.20 -39.29 60.82
C LEU A 858 -42.29 -39.84 59.89
N TYR A 859 -43.08 -40.78 60.37
CA TYR A 859 -44.21 -41.38 59.67
C TYR A 859 -45.46 -41.23 60.52
N LEU A 860 -46.50 -40.66 59.93
CA LEU A 860 -47.81 -40.48 60.55
C LEU A 860 -48.84 -41.22 59.70
N ASP A 861 -49.68 -42.05 60.31
CA ASP A 861 -50.78 -42.76 59.65
C ASP A 861 -51.98 -42.86 60.60
N GLY A 862 -52.97 -41.98 60.42
CA GLY A 862 -54.05 -41.79 61.37
C GLY A 862 -53.53 -41.40 62.76
N ASP A 863 -53.73 -42.27 63.74
CA ASP A 863 -53.26 -42.07 65.11
C ASP A 863 -51.86 -42.67 65.36
N LEU A 864 -51.27 -43.35 64.37
CA LEU A 864 -49.94 -43.94 64.50
C LEU A 864 -48.86 -42.85 64.39
N PHE A 865 -48.09 -42.69 65.46
CA PHE A 865 -46.85 -41.93 65.46
C PHE A 865 -45.68 -42.90 65.37
N ARG A 866 -44.81 -42.74 64.37
CA ARG A 866 -43.60 -43.57 64.20
C ARG A 866 -42.40 -42.71 63.82
N VAL A 867 -41.36 -42.76 64.64
CA VAL A 867 -40.04 -42.18 64.34
C VAL A 867 -39.06 -43.30 64.01
N ASN A 868 -38.35 -43.16 62.89
CA ASN A 868 -37.23 -44.02 62.53
C ASN A 868 -35.93 -43.22 62.52
N ILE A 869 -34.96 -43.66 63.31
CA ILE A 869 -33.61 -43.10 63.38
C ILE A 869 -32.63 -44.15 62.90
N ARG A 870 -31.78 -43.78 61.94
CA ARG A 870 -30.80 -44.67 61.34
C ARG A 870 -29.41 -44.06 61.40
N PHE A 871 -28.44 -44.82 61.89
CA PHE A 871 -27.02 -44.47 61.89
C PHE A 871 -26.18 -45.53 61.21
N PRO A 872 -25.01 -45.18 60.63
CA PRO A 872 -24.02 -46.16 60.20
C PRO A 872 -23.54 -47.00 61.39
N ARG A 873 -23.48 -48.32 61.19
CA ARG A 873 -22.97 -49.26 62.21
C ARG A 873 -21.44 -49.18 62.27
N VAL A 874 -20.89 -49.05 63.46
CA VAL A 874 -19.45 -49.20 63.67
C VAL A 874 -19.12 -50.69 63.66
N LYS A 875 -18.42 -51.14 62.60
CA LYS A 875 -17.92 -52.51 62.52
C LYS A 875 -16.71 -52.64 63.45
N LYS A 876 -16.74 -53.57 64.41
CA LYS A 876 -15.52 -53.94 65.16
C LYS A 876 -14.46 -54.40 64.16
N GLN A 877 -13.29 -53.75 64.17
CA GLN A 877 -12.07 -54.33 63.59
C GLN A 877 -11.61 -55.53 64.41
#